data_AF-A0A8I2AFB5-F1
#
_entry.id   AF-A0A8I2AFB5-F1
#
_cell.length_a   1.000
_cell.length_b   1.000
_cell.length_c   1.000
_cell.angle_alpha   90.00
_cell.angle_beta   90.00
_cell.angle_gamma   90.00
#
_symmetry.space_group_name_H-M   'P 1'
#
loop_
_entity.id
_entity.type
_entity.pdbx_description
1 polymer ?
#
loop_
_entity_poly.entity_id
_entity_poly.type
_entity_poly.pdbx_seq_one_letter_code
_entity_poly.pdbx_strand_id
1 'polypeptide(L)'
;MNLHRYTIKKLLSFTSTIILLSFLLFTSIYYIRQQAVRQDKNILQRLDRLEQNSLRIKMLQDEFLLRDFHNSQLYVLGQSPATLRLDSLFTKTLEELNYLKKYFSSTKITEVERHIEQYKKNFNNLKELEITRGFRDYGLEGDLRNIIHQVEGNAVLNNDYRLLSGMLMLRRHEKDYMLRRDTLYVEKFDATLASTLNYAADKYGANNQFSKQLIDYSKLFHEFLSIDAQIGRTENEGATYQLQQQSALVIESIRNLYGELSENIKKKDREAYASMLMLLVIVSSLVLTLLTKISRHITKTIKSTLAVIKKLGKGELPPPLEVKGADEFSAMEKSINDLSLALRNTRDFAIEVGNGNFYSEVNVFGNSGELGSGLLEMRQKLTEVAVQQENSLKEKEQRSWLNECLAQVSELLRNFHSDTKELCFEFVRFAIKSTGSLQGGIYLLNSEGESDSDENSYLELVASYAYDRRKYINKRFEKYEGVVGSCLYEKDVIYITDIPDSYTHITTGLGVSNPSCIVLTPLVTEKEEALGVMEISSYSPITDIQVEFMKQACRNLASSLVLHKAIKANEQIIAQMKVKTEELLANEEELRQNMEELTAIREDMERREKDLNGQIAELKYKLRLHGIIFEADTYHN
;
A
#
# COMPACT_ATOMS: atom_id res chain seq x y z
N MET A 1 8.71 -22.46 -5.27
CA MET A 1 8.17 -21.51 -6.25
C MET A 1 8.37 -20.10 -5.70
N ASN A 2 9.33 -19.35 -6.25
CA ASN A 2 9.59 -17.97 -5.85
C ASN A 2 8.45 -17.09 -6.38
N LEU A 3 7.46 -16.84 -5.50
CA LEU A 3 6.25 -16.09 -5.83
C LEU A 3 6.54 -14.64 -6.24
N HIS A 4 7.68 -14.08 -5.81
CA HIS A 4 8.11 -12.70 -6.09
C HIS A 4 8.36 -12.35 -7.57
N ARG A 5 8.38 -13.34 -8.47
CA ARG A 5 8.57 -13.08 -9.91
C ARG A 5 7.26 -12.91 -10.70
N TYR A 6 6.12 -13.16 -10.08
CA TYR A 6 4.84 -13.16 -10.76
C TYR A 6 3.91 -12.13 -10.14
N THR A 7 3.19 -11.41 -11.00
CA THR A 7 2.12 -10.53 -10.58
C THR A 7 1.00 -11.31 -9.90
N ILE A 8 0.30 -10.66 -8.96
CA ILE A 8 -0.84 -11.28 -8.25
C ILE A 8 -1.88 -11.77 -9.26
N LYS A 9 -2.12 -11.00 -10.32
CA LYS A 9 -3.02 -11.36 -11.43
C LYS A 9 -2.63 -12.68 -12.10
N LYS A 10 -1.33 -12.90 -12.38
CA LYS A 10 -0.85 -14.15 -12.99
C LYS A 10 -1.01 -15.33 -12.04
N LEU A 11 -0.75 -15.13 -10.75
CA LEU A 11 -0.93 -16.16 -9.72
C LEU A 11 -2.38 -16.59 -9.56
N LEU A 12 -3.31 -15.63 -9.51
CA LEU A 12 -4.75 -15.91 -9.46
C LEU A 12 -5.27 -16.57 -10.74
N SER A 13 -4.82 -16.10 -11.91
CA SER A 13 -5.14 -16.72 -13.19
C SER A 13 -4.68 -18.19 -13.23
N PHE A 14 -3.45 -18.46 -12.79
CA PHE A 14 -2.89 -19.80 -12.72
C PHE A 14 -3.70 -20.73 -11.78
N THR A 15 -4.13 -20.24 -10.62
CA THR A 15 -5.03 -21.03 -9.74
C THR A 15 -6.37 -21.34 -10.40
N SER A 16 -6.95 -20.36 -11.11
CA SER A 16 -8.22 -20.55 -11.82
C SER A 16 -8.09 -21.56 -12.95
N THR A 17 -6.99 -21.51 -13.72
CA THR A 17 -6.72 -22.50 -14.77
C THR A 17 -6.54 -23.91 -14.23
N ILE A 18 -5.89 -24.07 -13.07
CA ILE A 18 -5.74 -25.39 -12.41
C ILE A 18 -7.12 -25.93 -12.01
N ILE A 19 -7.97 -25.10 -11.42
CA ILE A 19 -9.33 -25.51 -11.03
C ILE A 19 -10.13 -25.94 -12.27
N LEU A 20 -10.09 -25.14 -13.35
CA LEU A 20 -10.83 -25.42 -14.57
C LEU A 20 -10.33 -26.70 -15.28
N LEU A 21 -9.01 -26.90 -15.37
CA LEU A 21 -8.40 -28.12 -15.89
C LEU A 21 -8.77 -29.34 -15.03
N SER A 22 -8.77 -29.19 -13.71
CA SER A 22 -9.14 -30.29 -12.80
C SER A 22 -10.60 -30.69 -12.96
N PHE A 23 -11.50 -29.72 -13.20
CA PHE A 23 -12.91 -29.98 -13.46
C PHE A 23 -13.12 -30.72 -14.79
N LEU A 24 -12.43 -30.30 -15.86
CA LEU A 24 -12.44 -30.99 -17.15
C LEU A 24 -11.90 -32.43 -17.06
N LEU A 25 -10.83 -32.63 -16.30
CA LEU A 25 -10.26 -33.96 -16.08
C LEU A 25 -11.22 -34.84 -15.28
N PHE A 26 -11.87 -34.29 -14.26
CA PHE A 26 -12.89 -34.99 -13.48
C PHE A 26 -14.10 -35.41 -14.33
N THR A 27 -14.64 -34.50 -15.15
CA THR A 27 -15.78 -34.82 -16.04
C THR A 27 -15.41 -35.84 -17.10
N SER A 28 -14.18 -35.80 -17.63
CA SER A 28 -13.66 -36.79 -18.58
C SER A 28 -13.58 -38.19 -17.96
N ILE A 29 -12.97 -38.32 -16.76
CA ILE A 29 -12.89 -39.60 -16.05
C ILE A 29 -14.29 -40.12 -15.72
N TYR A 30 -15.20 -39.24 -15.27
CA TYR A 30 -16.58 -39.59 -15.00
C TYR A 30 -17.30 -40.13 -16.25
N TYR A 31 -17.13 -39.45 -17.39
CA TYR A 31 -17.73 -39.87 -18.66
C TYR A 31 -17.22 -41.23 -19.14
N ILE A 32 -15.89 -41.45 -19.12
CA ILE A 32 -15.28 -42.73 -19.48
C ILE A 32 -15.81 -43.85 -18.58
N ARG A 33 -15.93 -43.59 -17.27
CA ARG A 33 -16.51 -44.56 -16.33
C ARG A 33 -17.97 -44.85 -16.62
N GLN A 34 -18.77 -43.83 -16.91
CA GLN A 34 -20.17 -44.02 -17.23
C GLN A 34 -20.36 -44.83 -18.54
N GLN A 35 -19.45 -44.68 -19.51
CA GLN A 35 -19.43 -45.50 -20.71
C GLN A 35 -19.07 -46.98 -20.41
N ALA A 36 -18.09 -47.22 -19.55
CA ALA A 36 -17.73 -48.57 -19.10
C ALA A 36 -18.91 -49.26 -18.39
N VAL A 37 -19.58 -48.55 -17.47
CA VAL A 37 -20.77 -49.07 -16.76
C VAL A 37 -21.91 -49.42 -17.72
N ARG A 38 -22.10 -48.65 -18.80
CA ARG A 38 -23.11 -48.98 -19.83
C ARG A 38 -22.78 -50.29 -20.55
N GLN A 39 -21.50 -50.52 -20.88
CA GLN A 39 -21.07 -51.78 -21.48
C GLN A 39 -21.28 -52.96 -20.53
N ASP A 40 -20.88 -52.82 -19.27
CA ASP A 40 -21.05 -53.84 -18.25
C ASP A 40 -22.53 -54.20 -18.01
N LYS A 41 -23.43 -53.21 -18.00
CA LYS A 41 -24.89 -53.45 -17.93
C LYS A 41 -25.43 -54.22 -19.14
N ASN A 42 -24.94 -53.94 -20.35
CA ASN A 42 -25.36 -54.69 -21.53
C ASN A 42 -24.91 -56.15 -21.47
N ILE A 43 -23.73 -56.42 -20.91
CA ILE A 43 -23.22 -57.79 -20.71
C ILE A 43 -24.06 -58.52 -19.66
N LEU A 44 -24.38 -57.88 -18.53
CA LEU A 44 -25.29 -58.45 -17.52
C LEU A 44 -26.67 -58.79 -18.10
N GLN A 45 -27.25 -57.90 -18.90
CA GLN A 45 -28.52 -58.17 -19.59
C GLN A 45 -28.45 -59.37 -20.54
N ARG A 46 -27.30 -59.63 -21.17
CA ARG A 46 -27.10 -60.81 -22.02
C ARG A 46 -26.95 -62.09 -21.20
N LEU A 47 -26.28 -62.04 -20.05
CA LEU A 47 -26.28 -63.15 -19.09
C LEU A 47 -27.69 -63.47 -18.59
N ASP A 48 -28.50 -62.46 -18.29
CA ASP A 48 -29.92 -62.65 -17.91
C ASP A 48 -30.70 -63.35 -19.04
N ARG A 49 -30.46 -62.98 -20.31
CA ARG A 49 -31.05 -63.68 -21.47
C ARG A 49 -30.59 -65.13 -21.57
N LEU A 50 -29.33 -65.45 -21.27
CA LEU A 50 -28.84 -66.83 -21.24
C LEU A 50 -29.52 -67.66 -20.15
N GLU A 51 -29.69 -67.10 -18.94
CA GLU A 51 -30.43 -67.78 -17.88
C GLU A 51 -31.90 -67.99 -18.31
N GLN A 52 -32.56 -66.97 -18.86
CA GLN A 52 -33.93 -67.08 -19.37
C GLN A 52 -34.06 -68.12 -20.48
N ASN A 53 -33.12 -68.18 -21.42
CA ASN A 53 -33.11 -69.20 -22.46
C ASN A 53 -32.95 -70.61 -21.87
N SER A 54 -32.06 -70.77 -20.88
CA SER A 54 -31.83 -72.05 -20.20
C SER A 54 -33.07 -72.53 -19.45
N LEU A 55 -33.78 -71.62 -18.77
CA LEU A 55 -35.07 -71.89 -18.14
C LEU A 55 -36.14 -72.25 -19.18
N ARG A 56 -36.15 -71.58 -20.33
CA ARG A 56 -37.10 -71.88 -21.40
C ARG A 56 -36.85 -73.23 -22.06
N ILE A 57 -35.57 -73.61 -22.20
CA ILE A 57 -35.17 -74.94 -22.65
C ILE A 57 -35.70 -76.00 -21.67
N LYS A 58 -35.53 -75.79 -20.36
CA LYS A 58 -36.10 -76.69 -19.34
C LYS A 58 -37.63 -76.82 -19.48
N MET A 59 -38.35 -75.69 -19.63
CA MET A 59 -39.80 -75.73 -19.81
C MET A 59 -40.24 -76.53 -21.05
N LEU A 60 -39.54 -76.38 -22.18
CA LEU A 60 -39.86 -77.12 -23.41
C LEU A 60 -39.46 -78.61 -23.31
N GLN A 61 -38.41 -78.93 -22.57
CA GLN A 61 -38.10 -80.32 -22.22
C GLN A 61 -39.25 -80.94 -21.43
N ASP A 62 -39.74 -80.25 -20.40
CA ASP A 62 -40.86 -80.76 -19.59
C ASP A 62 -42.13 -80.90 -20.45
N GLU A 63 -42.38 -79.96 -21.38
CA GLU A 63 -43.45 -80.06 -22.38
C GLU A 63 -43.28 -81.29 -23.29
N PHE A 64 -42.05 -81.56 -23.74
CA PHE A 64 -41.75 -82.74 -24.57
C PHE A 64 -42.08 -84.05 -23.83
N LEU A 65 -41.64 -84.17 -22.57
CA LEU A 65 -41.86 -85.36 -21.75
C LEU A 65 -43.33 -85.57 -21.38
N LEU A 66 -44.13 -84.50 -21.27
CA LEU A 66 -45.54 -84.59 -20.89
C LEU A 66 -46.49 -84.75 -22.07
N ARG A 67 -46.14 -84.27 -23.27
CA ARG A 67 -47.09 -84.14 -24.38
C ARG A 67 -46.61 -84.73 -25.70
N ASP A 68 -45.37 -84.45 -26.09
CA ASP A 68 -44.94 -84.73 -27.47
C ASP A 68 -44.64 -86.21 -27.73
N PHE A 69 -44.41 -87.02 -26.69
CA PHE A 69 -44.34 -88.48 -26.87
C PHE A 69 -45.67 -89.09 -27.36
N HIS A 70 -46.79 -88.38 -27.24
CA HIS A 70 -48.07 -88.79 -27.84
C HIS A 70 -48.25 -88.33 -29.29
N ASN A 71 -47.34 -87.50 -29.81
CA ASN A 71 -47.47 -86.93 -31.14
C ASN A 71 -46.88 -87.89 -32.19
N SER A 72 -47.71 -88.35 -33.13
CA SER A 72 -47.28 -89.24 -34.21
C SER A 72 -46.18 -88.64 -35.10
N GLN A 73 -46.09 -87.30 -35.20
CA GLN A 73 -45.05 -86.63 -35.99
C GLN A 73 -43.65 -86.93 -35.46
N LEU A 74 -43.48 -87.11 -34.14
CA LEU A 74 -42.18 -87.42 -33.54
C LEU A 74 -41.60 -88.72 -34.12
N TYR A 75 -42.45 -89.73 -34.31
CA TYR A 75 -42.04 -91.04 -34.79
C TYR A 75 -41.86 -91.10 -36.32
N VAL A 76 -42.64 -90.31 -37.07
CA VAL A 76 -42.57 -90.28 -38.54
C VAL A 76 -41.42 -89.40 -39.04
N LEU A 77 -41.21 -88.25 -38.40
CA LEU A 77 -40.26 -87.23 -38.85
C LEU A 77 -39.01 -87.11 -37.95
N GLY A 78 -38.97 -87.84 -36.84
CA GLY A 78 -37.91 -87.69 -35.81
C GLY A 78 -37.99 -86.36 -35.04
N GLN A 79 -39.08 -85.60 -35.22
CA GLN A 79 -39.26 -84.24 -34.72
C GLN A 79 -40.71 -83.96 -34.33
N SER A 80 -40.87 -83.16 -33.27
CA SER A 80 -42.14 -82.60 -32.82
C SER A 80 -42.03 -81.07 -32.66
N PRO A 81 -43.15 -80.34 -32.46
CA PRO A 81 -43.11 -78.90 -32.25
C PRO A 81 -42.21 -78.46 -31.08
N ALA A 82 -42.13 -79.23 -29.99
CA ALA A 82 -41.22 -78.91 -28.89
C ALA A 82 -39.75 -79.15 -29.26
N THR A 83 -39.41 -80.25 -29.96
CA THR A 83 -38.02 -80.54 -30.34
C THR A 83 -37.47 -79.49 -31.31
N LEU A 84 -38.28 -79.04 -32.27
CA LEU A 84 -37.90 -77.96 -33.19
C LEU A 84 -37.60 -76.64 -32.46
N ARG A 85 -38.44 -76.29 -31.48
CA ARG A 85 -38.24 -75.10 -30.65
C ARG A 85 -37.01 -75.23 -29.74
N LEU A 86 -36.77 -76.42 -29.19
CA LEU A 86 -35.59 -76.73 -28.39
C LEU A 86 -34.30 -76.58 -29.21
N ASP A 87 -34.23 -77.17 -30.39
CA ASP A 87 -33.06 -77.04 -31.27
C ASP A 87 -32.78 -75.58 -31.63
N SER A 88 -33.82 -74.80 -31.93
CA SER A 88 -33.68 -73.36 -32.16
C SER A 88 -33.16 -72.61 -30.94
N LEU A 89 -33.64 -72.91 -29.74
CA LEU A 89 -33.19 -72.27 -28.51
C LEU A 89 -31.77 -72.67 -28.12
N PHE A 90 -31.37 -73.93 -28.27
CA PHE A 90 -29.99 -74.35 -28.04
C PHE A 90 -29.03 -73.58 -28.95
N THR A 91 -29.36 -73.44 -30.24
CA THR A 91 -28.55 -72.65 -31.19
C THR A 91 -28.45 -71.18 -30.78
N LYS A 92 -29.58 -70.53 -30.47
CA LYS A 92 -29.59 -69.13 -29.98
C LYS A 92 -28.79 -68.95 -28.69
N THR A 93 -28.83 -69.93 -27.79
CA THR A 93 -28.09 -69.89 -26.52
C THR A 93 -26.59 -69.99 -26.75
N LEU A 94 -26.15 -70.87 -27.65
CA LEU A 94 -24.74 -70.99 -28.03
C LEU A 94 -24.22 -69.74 -28.78
N GLU A 95 -25.05 -69.12 -29.63
CA GLU A 95 -24.73 -67.85 -30.30
C GLU A 95 -24.52 -66.70 -29.29
N GLU A 96 -25.44 -66.55 -28.33
CA GLU A 96 -25.31 -65.55 -27.26
C GLU A 96 -24.07 -65.82 -26.39
N LEU A 97 -23.78 -67.09 -26.09
CA LEU A 97 -22.57 -67.46 -25.35
C LEU A 97 -21.29 -67.09 -26.13
N ASN A 98 -21.28 -67.31 -27.45
CA ASN A 98 -20.14 -66.97 -28.29
C ASN A 98 -19.86 -65.45 -28.31
N TYR A 99 -20.90 -64.62 -28.25
CA TYR A 99 -20.73 -63.17 -28.07
C TYR A 99 -20.08 -62.85 -26.72
N LEU A 100 -20.48 -63.54 -25.65
CA LEU A 100 -19.95 -63.34 -24.30
C LEU A 100 -18.50 -63.84 -24.15
N LYS A 101 -18.00 -64.76 -24.98
CA LYS A 101 -16.60 -65.25 -24.95
C LYS A 101 -15.56 -64.14 -24.99
N LYS A 102 -15.88 -62.99 -25.57
CA LYS A 102 -14.99 -61.82 -25.64
C LYS A 102 -14.79 -61.10 -24.29
N TYR A 103 -15.65 -61.36 -23.31
CA TYR A 103 -15.74 -60.60 -22.06
C TYR A 103 -15.40 -61.41 -20.80
N PHE A 104 -15.30 -62.73 -20.90
CA PHE A 104 -15.00 -63.64 -19.78
C PHE A 104 -13.69 -64.39 -20.00
N SER A 105 -13.14 -64.97 -18.92
CA SER A 105 -12.00 -65.88 -19.04
C SER A 105 -12.38 -67.12 -19.84
N SER A 106 -11.45 -67.61 -20.67
CA SER A 106 -11.70 -68.75 -21.55
C SER A 106 -12.18 -69.98 -20.76
N THR A 107 -11.67 -70.21 -19.56
CA THR A 107 -11.95 -71.42 -18.77
C THR A 107 -13.43 -71.51 -18.35
N LYS A 108 -14.02 -70.44 -17.79
CA LYS A 108 -15.38 -70.48 -17.22
C LYS A 108 -16.46 -70.44 -18.29
N ILE A 109 -16.25 -69.67 -19.36
CA ILE A 109 -17.24 -69.60 -20.45
C ILE A 109 -17.25 -70.90 -21.27
N THR A 110 -16.09 -71.57 -21.39
CA THR A 110 -16.00 -72.90 -22.00
C THR A 110 -16.67 -73.97 -21.13
N GLU A 111 -16.68 -73.80 -19.81
CA GLU A 111 -17.42 -74.69 -18.91
C GLU A 111 -18.94 -74.60 -19.15
N VAL A 112 -19.49 -73.40 -19.27
CA VAL A 112 -20.91 -73.19 -19.62
C VAL A 112 -21.23 -73.79 -20.99
N GLU A 113 -20.36 -73.55 -21.98
CA GLU A 113 -20.52 -74.11 -23.32
C GLU A 113 -20.60 -75.63 -23.29
N ARG A 114 -19.64 -76.26 -22.60
CA ARG A 114 -19.58 -77.72 -22.42
C ARG A 114 -20.84 -78.26 -21.75
N HIS A 115 -21.37 -77.57 -20.72
CA HIS A 115 -22.62 -77.98 -20.07
C HIS A 115 -23.83 -77.86 -21.00
N ILE A 116 -23.92 -76.80 -21.81
CA ILE A 116 -25.01 -76.64 -22.78
C ILE A 116 -24.94 -77.71 -23.88
N GLU A 117 -23.74 -78.00 -24.39
CA GLU A 117 -23.54 -79.07 -25.39
C GLU A 117 -23.89 -80.44 -24.83
N GLN A 118 -23.45 -80.74 -23.60
CA GLN A 118 -23.81 -81.97 -22.91
C GLN A 118 -25.32 -82.05 -22.64
N TYR A 119 -25.95 -80.93 -22.30
CA TYR A 119 -27.39 -80.85 -22.12
C TYR A 119 -28.13 -81.19 -23.42
N LYS A 120 -27.73 -80.60 -24.55
CA LYS A 120 -28.27 -80.92 -25.87
C LYS A 120 -28.06 -82.39 -26.23
N LYS A 121 -26.88 -82.95 -25.96
CA LYS A 121 -26.56 -84.36 -26.21
C LYS A 121 -27.45 -85.30 -25.39
N ASN A 122 -27.63 -85.01 -24.10
CA ASN A 122 -28.49 -85.79 -23.21
C ASN A 122 -29.96 -85.71 -23.66
N PHE A 123 -30.43 -84.54 -24.09
CA PHE A 123 -31.78 -84.39 -24.63
C PHE A 123 -31.99 -85.23 -25.88
N ASN A 124 -31.03 -85.18 -26.82
CA ASN A 124 -31.10 -86.00 -28.03
C ASN A 124 -31.10 -87.50 -27.71
N ASN A 125 -30.27 -87.95 -26.76
CA ASN A 125 -30.29 -89.34 -26.31
C ASN A 125 -31.67 -89.74 -25.75
N LEU A 126 -32.25 -88.91 -24.89
CA LEU A 126 -33.59 -89.15 -24.34
C LEU A 126 -34.67 -89.19 -25.44
N LYS A 127 -34.58 -88.27 -26.42
CA LYS A 127 -35.48 -88.25 -27.58
C LYS A 127 -35.40 -89.56 -28.38
N GLU A 128 -34.19 -90.06 -28.68
CA GLU A 128 -34.00 -91.33 -29.40
C GLU A 128 -34.53 -92.54 -28.60
N LEU A 129 -34.35 -92.53 -27.27
CA LEU A 129 -34.93 -93.56 -26.40
C LEU A 129 -36.46 -93.54 -26.42
N GLU A 130 -37.10 -92.36 -26.39
CA GLU A 130 -38.57 -92.24 -26.48
C GLU A 130 -39.11 -92.64 -27.85
N ILE A 131 -38.39 -92.33 -28.93
CA ILE A 131 -38.72 -92.79 -30.29
C ILE A 131 -38.64 -94.33 -30.35
N THR A 132 -37.60 -94.92 -29.79
CA THR A 132 -37.38 -96.38 -29.76
C THR A 132 -38.45 -97.09 -28.92
N ARG A 133 -38.74 -96.55 -27.72
CA ARG A 133 -39.81 -97.04 -26.83
C ARG A 133 -41.16 -97.09 -27.56
N GLY A 134 -41.44 -96.07 -28.35
CA GLY A 134 -42.62 -96.03 -29.20
C GLY A 134 -43.89 -95.55 -28.48
N PHE A 135 -44.90 -95.21 -29.27
CA PHE A 135 -46.25 -94.93 -28.78
C PHE A 135 -47.30 -95.45 -29.76
N ARG A 136 -48.29 -96.19 -29.24
CA ARG A 136 -49.39 -96.81 -30.00
C ARG A 136 -48.94 -97.75 -31.13
N ASP A 137 -48.71 -97.19 -32.31
CA ASP A 137 -48.45 -97.91 -33.56
C ASP A 137 -46.98 -97.80 -34.00
N TYR A 138 -46.17 -97.10 -33.21
CA TYR A 138 -44.77 -96.82 -33.51
C TYR A 138 -43.84 -97.41 -32.46
N GLY A 139 -42.59 -97.68 -32.85
CA GLY A 139 -41.53 -98.23 -31.98
C GLY A 139 -41.89 -99.59 -31.35
N LEU A 140 -41.24 -99.92 -30.24
CA LEU A 140 -41.44 -101.19 -29.55
C LEU A 140 -42.90 -101.39 -29.08
N GLU A 141 -43.61 -100.33 -28.66
CA GLU A 141 -45.05 -100.44 -28.33
C GLU A 141 -45.89 -100.87 -29.54
N GLY A 142 -45.59 -100.33 -30.73
CA GLY A 142 -46.24 -100.72 -31.98
C GLY A 142 -45.95 -102.18 -32.36
N ASP A 143 -44.69 -102.61 -32.24
CA ASP A 143 -44.29 -103.98 -32.52
C ASP A 143 -44.95 -104.97 -31.56
N LEU A 144 -45.03 -104.63 -30.27
CA LEU A 144 -45.79 -105.39 -29.27
C LEU A 144 -47.26 -105.53 -29.69
N ARG A 145 -47.90 -104.41 -30.07
CA ARG A 145 -49.30 -104.39 -30.53
C ARG A 145 -49.50 -105.28 -31.77
N ASN A 146 -48.57 -105.26 -32.71
CA ASN A 146 -48.65 -106.07 -33.93
C ASN A 146 -48.55 -107.57 -33.63
N ILE A 147 -47.63 -108.00 -32.77
CA ILE A 147 -47.54 -109.42 -32.38
C ILE A 147 -48.80 -109.87 -31.66
N ILE A 148 -49.34 -109.04 -30.76
CA ILE A 148 -50.58 -109.37 -30.05
C ILE A 148 -51.74 -109.60 -31.01
N HIS A 149 -51.96 -108.68 -31.96
CA HIS A 149 -53.04 -108.83 -32.94
C HIS A 149 -52.90 -110.09 -33.80
N GLN A 150 -51.66 -110.49 -34.13
CA GLN A 150 -51.41 -111.72 -34.86
C GLN A 150 -51.74 -112.97 -34.01
N VAL A 151 -51.32 -112.99 -32.75
CA VAL A 151 -51.60 -114.12 -31.83
C VAL A 151 -53.09 -114.21 -31.53
N GLU A 152 -53.75 -113.08 -31.25
CA GLU A 152 -55.19 -113.01 -31.02
C GLU A 152 -55.99 -113.48 -32.25
N GLY A 153 -55.67 -112.97 -33.44
CA GLY A 153 -56.33 -113.38 -34.68
C GLY A 153 -56.18 -114.88 -34.95
N ASN A 154 -54.96 -115.41 -34.80
CA ASN A 154 -54.70 -116.84 -34.98
C ASN A 154 -55.38 -117.70 -33.92
N ALA A 155 -55.43 -117.28 -32.65
CA ALA A 155 -56.09 -118.03 -31.58
C ALA A 155 -57.61 -118.09 -31.79
N VAL A 156 -58.22 -116.98 -32.24
CA VAL A 156 -59.65 -116.92 -32.59
C VAL A 156 -59.97 -117.82 -33.78
N LEU A 157 -59.16 -117.78 -34.85
CA LEU A 157 -59.34 -118.67 -36.01
C LEU A 157 -59.26 -120.15 -35.66
N ASN A 158 -58.47 -120.51 -34.64
CA ASN A 158 -58.34 -121.88 -34.14
C ASN A 158 -59.34 -122.23 -33.01
N ASN A 159 -60.26 -121.32 -32.68
CA ASN A 159 -61.20 -121.45 -31.55
C ASN A 159 -60.53 -121.77 -30.19
N ASP A 160 -59.29 -121.29 -29.97
CA ASP A 160 -58.54 -121.52 -28.72
C ASP A 160 -58.73 -120.39 -27.72
N TYR A 161 -59.88 -120.42 -27.02
CA TYR A 161 -60.22 -119.41 -26.02
C TYR A 161 -59.29 -119.42 -24.80
N ARG A 162 -58.63 -120.54 -24.50
CA ARG A 162 -57.69 -120.61 -23.36
C ARG A 162 -56.37 -119.94 -23.71
N LEU A 163 -55.85 -120.15 -24.92
CA LEU A 163 -54.70 -119.41 -25.42
C LEU A 163 -55.02 -117.91 -25.51
N LEU A 164 -56.20 -117.57 -26.02
CA LEU A 164 -56.67 -116.18 -26.10
C LEU A 164 -56.75 -115.53 -24.71
N SER A 165 -57.27 -116.22 -23.70
CA SER A 165 -57.31 -115.70 -22.33
C SER A 165 -55.92 -115.48 -21.74
N GLY A 166 -54.98 -116.41 -21.98
CA GLY A 166 -53.59 -116.24 -21.56
C GLY A 166 -52.94 -115.02 -22.21
N MET A 167 -53.20 -114.83 -23.50
CA MET A 167 -52.72 -113.68 -24.27
C MET A 167 -53.28 -112.35 -23.75
N LEU A 168 -54.60 -112.27 -23.49
CA LEU A 168 -55.24 -111.08 -22.95
C LEU A 168 -54.71 -110.74 -21.54
N MET A 169 -54.40 -111.75 -20.72
CA MET A 169 -53.78 -111.54 -19.41
C MET A 169 -52.35 -111.01 -19.51
N LEU A 170 -51.55 -111.51 -20.47
CA LEU A 170 -50.23 -110.96 -20.76
C LEU A 170 -50.31 -109.48 -21.17
N ARG A 171 -51.19 -109.15 -22.11
CA ARG A 171 -51.41 -107.77 -22.55
C ARG A 171 -51.91 -106.87 -21.41
N ARG A 172 -52.71 -107.40 -20.49
CA ARG A 172 -53.14 -106.68 -19.29
C ARG A 172 -51.95 -106.32 -18.39
N HIS A 173 -51.07 -107.28 -18.09
CA HIS A 173 -49.89 -107.03 -17.28
C HIS A 173 -48.92 -106.05 -17.96
N GLU A 174 -48.75 -106.17 -19.28
CA GLU A 174 -47.98 -105.23 -20.08
C GLU A 174 -48.54 -103.80 -19.98
N LYS A 175 -49.87 -103.63 -20.13
CA LYS A 175 -50.53 -102.33 -20.03
C LYS A 175 -50.53 -101.76 -18.61
N ASP A 176 -50.71 -102.61 -17.59
CA ASP A 176 -50.61 -102.20 -16.20
C ASP A 176 -49.19 -101.70 -15.87
N TYR A 177 -48.14 -102.35 -16.41
CA TYR A 177 -46.77 -101.84 -16.34
C TYR A 177 -46.65 -100.48 -17.04
N MET A 178 -47.11 -100.35 -18.30
CA MET A 178 -46.96 -99.10 -19.05
C MET A 178 -47.65 -97.91 -18.37
N LEU A 179 -48.76 -98.14 -17.67
CA LEU A 179 -49.50 -97.11 -16.93
C LEU A 179 -48.85 -96.74 -15.59
N ARG A 180 -48.26 -97.70 -14.89
CA ARG A 180 -47.85 -97.55 -13.48
C ARG A 180 -46.33 -97.61 -13.25
N ARG A 181 -45.58 -98.12 -14.22
CA ARG A 181 -44.12 -98.35 -14.18
C ARG A 181 -43.63 -99.19 -12.99
N ASP A 182 -44.47 -100.09 -12.51
CA ASP A 182 -44.18 -100.96 -11.36
C ASP A 182 -43.73 -102.36 -11.83
N THR A 183 -42.56 -102.79 -11.33
CA THR A 183 -41.94 -104.07 -11.70
C THR A 183 -42.76 -105.28 -11.28
N LEU A 184 -43.70 -105.14 -10.33
CA LEU A 184 -44.64 -106.20 -9.96
C LEU A 184 -45.42 -106.77 -11.17
N TYR A 185 -45.70 -105.93 -12.16
CA TYR A 185 -46.42 -106.36 -13.37
C TYR A 185 -45.53 -107.13 -14.35
N VAL A 186 -44.21 -106.94 -14.29
CA VAL A 186 -43.23 -107.73 -15.05
C VAL A 186 -43.20 -109.15 -14.50
N GLU A 187 -43.13 -109.31 -13.17
CA GLU A 187 -43.15 -110.64 -12.54
C GLU A 187 -44.45 -111.41 -12.84
N LYS A 188 -45.59 -110.71 -12.83
CA LYS A 188 -46.89 -111.29 -13.20
C LYS A 188 -46.96 -111.65 -14.69
N PHE A 189 -46.36 -110.84 -15.55
CA PHE A 189 -46.24 -111.12 -16.98
C PHE A 189 -45.46 -112.42 -17.22
N ASP A 190 -44.28 -112.56 -16.61
CA ASP A 190 -43.41 -113.73 -16.80
C ASP A 190 -44.05 -115.02 -16.28
N ALA A 191 -44.72 -114.97 -15.13
CA ALA A 191 -45.46 -116.11 -14.60
C ALA A 191 -46.62 -116.53 -15.53
N THR A 192 -47.37 -115.55 -16.06
CA THR A 192 -48.46 -115.80 -17.01
C THR A 192 -47.91 -116.37 -18.32
N LEU A 193 -46.77 -115.88 -18.78
CA LEU A 193 -46.11 -116.32 -20.01
C LEU A 193 -45.70 -117.80 -19.90
N ALA A 194 -45.05 -118.18 -18.81
CA ALA A 194 -44.64 -119.56 -18.57
C ALA A 194 -45.84 -120.51 -18.59
N SER A 195 -46.94 -120.15 -17.93
CA SER A 195 -48.17 -120.96 -17.93
C SER A 195 -48.82 -121.06 -19.32
N THR A 196 -48.77 -119.99 -20.11
CA THR A 196 -49.36 -119.92 -21.46
C THR A 196 -48.51 -120.69 -22.47
N LEU A 197 -47.18 -120.61 -22.36
CA LEU A 197 -46.24 -121.37 -23.18
C LEU A 197 -46.36 -122.87 -22.94
N ASN A 198 -46.47 -123.32 -21.69
CA ASN A 198 -46.68 -124.73 -21.36
C ASN A 198 -47.96 -125.25 -22.02
N TYR A 199 -49.07 -124.52 -21.90
CA TYR A 199 -50.33 -124.89 -22.55
C TYR A 199 -50.21 -124.95 -24.09
N ALA A 200 -49.55 -123.96 -24.71
CA ALA A 200 -49.35 -123.94 -26.16
C ALA A 200 -48.47 -125.12 -26.62
N ALA A 201 -47.41 -125.43 -25.89
CA ALA A 201 -46.52 -126.55 -26.18
C ALA A 201 -47.22 -127.91 -26.04
N ASP A 202 -48.04 -128.08 -24.99
CA ASP A 202 -48.81 -129.31 -24.76
C ASP A 202 -49.85 -129.53 -25.87
N LYS A 203 -50.50 -128.47 -26.35
CA LYS A 203 -51.59 -128.57 -27.33
C LYS A 203 -51.13 -128.62 -28.78
N TYR A 204 -50.10 -127.85 -29.14
CA TYR A 204 -49.65 -127.67 -30.52
C TYR A 204 -48.23 -128.22 -30.79
N GLY A 205 -47.54 -128.75 -29.76
CA GLY A 205 -46.17 -129.24 -29.82
C GLY A 205 -45.13 -128.17 -29.46
N ALA A 206 -43.94 -128.60 -29.02
CA ALA A 206 -42.91 -127.71 -28.45
C ALA A 206 -42.41 -126.58 -29.39
N ASN A 207 -42.47 -126.77 -30.71
CA ASN A 207 -42.00 -125.80 -31.73
C ASN A 207 -43.15 -125.19 -32.56
N ASN A 208 -44.30 -124.99 -31.96
CA ASN A 208 -45.45 -124.41 -32.66
C ASN A 208 -45.32 -122.89 -32.87
N GLN A 209 -46.12 -122.36 -33.81
CA GLN A 209 -46.13 -120.95 -34.17
C GLN A 209 -46.52 -120.03 -33.00
N PHE A 210 -47.47 -120.43 -32.14
CA PHE A 210 -47.89 -119.62 -30.99
C PHE A 210 -46.80 -119.51 -29.94
N SER A 211 -46.10 -120.61 -29.63
CA SER A 211 -44.96 -120.58 -28.72
C SER A 211 -43.85 -119.66 -29.23
N LYS A 212 -43.56 -119.68 -30.54
CA LYS A 212 -42.60 -118.74 -31.14
C LYS A 212 -43.06 -117.29 -31.01
N GLN A 213 -44.31 -116.99 -31.35
CA GLN A 213 -44.87 -115.63 -31.24
C GLN A 213 -44.92 -115.12 -29.79
N LEU A 214 -45.22 -115.98 -28.82
CA LEU A 214 -45.21 -115.63 -27.39
C LEU A 214 -43.78 -115.37 -26.88
N ILE A 215 -42.79 -116.12 -27.34
CA ILE A 215 -41.37 -115.87 -27.05
C ILE A 215 -40.93 -114.55 -27.67
N ASP A 216 -41.27 -114.30 -28.94
CA ASP A 216 -40.95 -113.05 -29.64
C ASP A 216 -41.62 -111.85 -28.94
N TYR A 217 -42.88 -111.99 -28.51
CA TYR A 217 -43.60 -110.98 -27.73
C TYR A 217 -42.92 -110.69 -26.39
N SER A 218 -42.51 -111.73 -25.65
CA SER A 218 -41.78 -111.57 -24.41
C SER A 218 -40.44 -110.88 -24.62
N LYS A 219 -39.70 -111.24 -25.66
CA LYS A 219 -38.42 -110.61 -26.01
C LYS A 219 -38.60 -109.10 -26.27
N LEU A 220 -39.60 -108.73 -27.07
CA LEU A 220 -39.91 -107.32 -27.33
C LEU A 220 -40.35 -106.60 -26.05
N PHE A 221 -41.09 -107.25 -25.16
CA PHE A 221 -41.53 -106.62 -23.91
C PHE A 221 -40.34 -106.36 -22.99
N HIS A 222 -39.42 -107.32 -22.86
CA HIS A 222 -38.19 -107.12 -22.09
C HIS A 222 -37.26 -106.07 -22.70
N GLU A 223 -37.22 -105.97 -24.04
CA GLU A 223 -36.53 -104.87 -24.73
C GLU A 223 -37.18 -103.52 -24.41
N PHE A 224 -38.51 -103.44 -24.44
CA PHE A 224 -39.26 -102.26 -24.01
C PHE A 224 -38.96 -101.87 -22.56
N LEU A 225 -38.93 -102.84 -21.63
CA LEU A 225 -38.58 -102.63 -20.22
C LEU A 225 -37.16 -102.11 -20.02
N SER A 226 -36.22 -102.53 -20.87
CA SER A 226 -34.83 -102.04 -20.88
C SER A 226 -34.76 -100.59 -21.33
N ILE A 227 -35.45 -100.23 -22.41
CA ILE A 227 -35.51 -98.85 -22.90
C ILE A 227 -36.23 -97.94 -21.88
N ASP A 228 -37.34 -98.38 -21.29
CA ASP A 228 -38.07 -97.62 -20.27
C ASP A 228 -37.24 -97.42 -18.98
N ALA A 229 -36.40 -98.39 -18.60
CA ALA A 229 -35.38 -98.20 -17.55
C ALA A 229 -34.32 -97.16 -17.92
N GLN A 230 -33.82 -97.18 -19.16
CA GLN A 230 -32.85 -96.21 -19.64
C GLN A 230 -33.43 -94.78 -19.69
N ILE A 231 -34.71 -94.62 -20.00
CA ILE A 231 -35.43 -93.35 -19.92
C ILE A 231 -35.54 -92.89 -18.46
N GLY A 232 -35.90 -93.81 -17.58
CA GLY A 232 -36.05 -93.64 -16.13
C GLY A 232 -37.47 -93.94 -15.66
N ARG A 233 -37.63 -94.87 -14.72
CA ARG A 233 -38.94 -95.27 -14.17
C ARG A 233 -39.37 -94.37 -13.02
N THR A 234 -38.40 -93.88 -12.25
CA THR A 234 -38.55 -92.92 -11.16
C THR A 234 -37.95 -91.56 -11.50
N GLU A 235 -38.25 -90.53 -10.70
CA GLU A 235 -37.76 -89.15 -10.90
C GLU A 235 -36.23 -89.02 -10.79
N ASN A 236 -35.55 -89.99 -10.16
CA ASN A 236 -34.12 -89.91 -9.83
C ASN A 236 -33.24 -90.89 -10.61
N GLU A 237 -33.72 -91.43 -11.73
CA GLU A 237 -32.95 -92.37 -12.52
C GLU A 237 -33.08 -92.15 -14.04
N GLY A 238 -32.23 -92.85 -14.80
CA GLY A 238 -32.25 -92.84 -16.25
C GLY A 238 -31.81 -91.51 -16.88
N ALA A 239 -32.04 -91.43 -18.19
CA ALA A 239 -31.70 -90.27 -19.02
C ALA A 239 -32.48 -89.02 -18.59
N THR A 240 -33.70 -89.17 -18.07
CA THR A 240 -34.52 -88.04 -17.57
C THR A 240 -33.85 -87.35 -16.39
N TYR A 241 -33.35 -88.12 -15.41
CA TYR A 241 -32.64 -87.56 -14.26
C TYR A 241 -31.28 -86.95 -14.66
N GLN A 242 -30.52 -87.64 -15.51
CA GLN A 242 -29.26 -87.10 -16.05
C GLN A 242 -29.48 -85.76 -16.76
N LEU A 243 -30.60 -85.62 -17.46
CA LEU A 243 -30.98 -84.40 -18.15
C LEU A 243 -31.30 -83.26 -17.18
N GLN A 244 -32.06 -83.55 -16.11
CA GLN A 244 -32.35 -82.59 -15.04
C GLN A 244 -31.08 -82.11 -14.33
N GLN A 245 -30.14 -83.02 -14.04
CA GLN A 245 -28.85 -82.67 -13.45
C GLN A 245 -28.04 -81.73 -14.37
N GLN A 246 -27.98 -82.02 -15.68
CA GLN A 246 -27.27 -81.13 -16.61
C GLN A 246 -27.93 -79.76 -16.71
N SER A 247 -29.26 -79.69 -16.72
CA SER A 247 -30.00 -78.42 -16.70
C SER A 247 -29.63 -77.56 -15.46
N ALA A 248 -29.54 -78.19 -14.28
CA ALA A 248 -29.13 -77.52 -13.06
C ALA A 248 -27.70 -76.96 -13.14
N LEU A 249 -26.75 -77.75 -13.67
CA LEU A 249 -25.36 -77.32 -13.87
C LEU A 249 -25.23 -76.15 -14.83
N VAL A 250 -26.03 -76.11 -15.91
CA VAL A 250 -26.07 -74.97 -16.84
C VAL A 250 -26.53 -73.70 -16.11
N ILE A 251 -27.63 -73.78 -15.35
CA ILE A 251 -28.16 -72.62 -14.62
C ILE A 251 -27.16 -72.13 -13.56
N GLU A 252 -26.56 -73.04 -12.79
CA GLU A 252 -25.57 -72.71 -11.77
C GLU A 252 -24.32 -72.05 -12.36
N SER A 253 -23.77 -72.59 -13.44
CA SER A 253 -22.59 -72.03 -14.12
C SER A 253 -22.86 -70.64 -14.70
N ILE A 254 -24.05 -70.38 -15.25
CA ILE A 254 -24.46 -69.03 -15.69
C ILE A 254 -24.58 -68.07 -14.49
N ARG A 255 -25.17 -68.49 -13.38
CA ARG A 255 -25.27 -67.67 -12.16
C ARG A 255 -23.92 -67.33 -11.56
N ASN A 256 -22.98 -68.27 -11.60
CA ASN A 256 -21.61 -68.03 -11.15
C ASN A 256 -20.92 -66.96 -12.02
N LEU A 257 -21.10 -67.00 -13.34
CA LEU A 257 -20.62 -65.93 -14.23
C LEU A 257 -21.26 -64.58 -13.92
N TYR A 258 -22.57 -64.57 -13.64
CA TYR A 258 -23.28 -63.36 -13.25
C TYR A 258 -22.75 -62.77 -11.94
N GLY A 259 -22.60 -63.60 -10.91
CA GLY A 259 -22.09 -63.20 -9.60
C GLY A 259 -20.70 -62.58 -9.70
N GLU A 260 -19.78 -63.25 -10.40
CA GLU A 260 -18.41 -62.76 -10.62
C GLU A 260 -18.39 -61.43 -11.38
N LEU A 261 -19.17 -61.31 -12.46
CA LEU A 261 -19.22 -60.05 -13.21
C LEU A 261 -19.79 -58.92 -12.34
N SER A 262 -20.89 -59.19 -11.63
CA SER A 262 -21.52 -58.21 -10.72
C SER A 262 -20.56 -57.75 -9.61
N GLU A 263 -19.80 -58.67 -9.03
CA GLU A 263 -18.80 -58.34 -8.01
C GLU A 263 -17.62 -57.55 -8.59
N ASN A 264 -17.12 -57.95 -9.77
CA ASN A 264 -16.06 -57.23 -10.46
C ASN A 264 -16.48 -55.81 -10.87
N ILE A 265 -17.73 -55.61 -11.30
CA ILE A 265 -18.29 -54.28 -11.58
C ILE A 265 -18.30 -53.44 -10.31
N LYS A 266 -18.87 -53.96 -9.21
CA LYS A 266 -18.91 -53.26 -7.91
C LYS A 266 -17.51 -52.89 -7.41
N LYS A 267 -16.54 -53.80 -7.55
CA LYS A 267 -15.14 -53.56 -7.18
C LYS A 267 -14.52 -52.45 -8.02
N LYS A 268 -14.66 -52.53 -9.35
CA LYS A 268 -14.16 -51.50 -10.28
C LYS A 268 -14.81 -50.13 -10.05
N ASP A 269 -16.10 -50.09 -9.71
CA ASP A 269 -16.81 -48.86 -9.35
C ASP A 269 -16.25 -48.28 -8.05
N ARG A 270 -16.07 -49.11 -7.01
CA ARG A 270 -15.48 -48.65 -5.74
C ARG A 270 -14.06 -48.11 -5.93
N GLU A 271 -13.23 -48.79 -6.71
CA GLU A 271 -11.87 -48.33 -7.06
C GLU A 271 -11.90 -47.02 -7.89
N ALA A 272 -12.86 -46.87 -8.81
CA ALA A 272 -13.07 -45.63 -9.56
C ALA A 272 -13.45 -44.46 -8.66
N TYR A 273 -14.43 -44.63 -7.76
CA TYR A 273 -14.84 -43.59 -6.83
C TYR A 273 -13.72 -43.23 -5.84
N ALA A 274 -12.99 -44.23 -5.34
CA ALA A 274 -11.85 -44.00 -4.45
C ALA A 274 -10.73 -43.20 -5.15
N SER A 275 -10.38 -43.56 -6.40
CA SER A 275 -9.38 -42.81 -7.17
C SER A 275 -9.84 -41.39 -7.52
N MET A 276 -11.11 -41.18 -7.87
CA MET A 276 -11.69 -39.84 -8.08
C MET A 276 -11.63 -38.99 -6.81
N LEU A 277 -11.99 -39.55 -5.65
CA LEU A 277 -11.91 -38.85 -4.36
C LEU A 277 -10.47 -38.51 -4.00
N MET A 278 -9.52 -39.42 -4.20
CA MET A 278 -8.10 -39.17 -3.96
C MET A 278 -7.59 -38.02 -4.84
N LEU A 279 -7.92 -38.03 -6.14
CA LEU A 279 -7.55 -36.94 -7.06
C LEU A 279 -8.17 -35.61 -6.62
N LEU A 280 -9.43 -35.60 -6.21
CA LEU A 280 -10.09 -34.41 -5.68
C LEU A 280 -9.37 -33.87 -4.43
N VAL A 281 -9.04 -34.71 -3.47
CA VAL A 281 -8.29 -34.31 -2.26
C VAL A 281 -6.91 -33.75 -2.62
N ILE A 282 -6.19 -34.38 -3.55
CA ILE A 282 -4.88 -33.92 -4.01
C ILE A 282 -4.98 -32.54 -4.66
N VAL A 283 -5.93 -32.34 -5.59
CA VAL A 283 -6.14 -31.06 -6.26
C VAL A 283 -6.58 -29.99 -5.26
N SER A 284 -7.52 -30.28 -4.37
CA SER A 284 -7.98 -29.35 -3.34
C SER A 284 -6.84 -28.95 -2.40
N SER A 285 -6.00 -29.90 -1.98
CA SER A 285 -4.82 -29.62 -1.16
C SER A 285 -3.79 -28.76 -1.90
N LEU A 286 -3.54 -29.04 -3.18
CA LEU A 286 -2.65 -28.24 -4.02
C LEU A 286 -3.16 -26.80 -4.17
N VAL A 287 -4.45 -26.62 -4.45
CA VAL A 287 -5.08 -25.29 -4.57
C VAL A 287 -5.00 -24.56 -3.22
N LEU A 288 -5.33 -25.21 -2.11
CA LEU A 288 -5.28 -24.62 -0.77
C LEU A 288 -3.86 -24.18 -0.38
N THR A 289 -2.85 -25.01 -0.67
CA THR A 289 -1.45 -24.67 -0.42
C THR A 289 -0.96 -23.52 -1.29
N LEU A 290 -1.43 -23.39 -2.54
CA LEU A 290 -1.12 -22.24 -3.39
C LEU A 290 -1.78 -20.95 -2.86
N LEU A 291 -3.07 -21.03 -2.52
CA LEU A 291 -3.84 -19.90 -1.98
C LEU A 291 -3.26 -19.38 -0.67
N THR A 292 -2.89 -20.28 0.25
CA THR A 292 -2.26 -19.88 1.52
C THR A 292 -0.88 -19.24 1.32
N LYS A 293 -0.09 -19.72 0.35
CA LYS A 293 1.19 -19.07 -0.01
C LYS A 293 0.99 -17.67 -0.60
N ILE A 294 0.02 -17.51 -1.51
CA ILE A 294 -0.33 -16.20 -2.10
C ILE A 294 -0.83 -15.24 -1.00
N SER A 295 -1.75 -15.69 -0.15
CA SER A 295 -2.31 -14.90 0.95
C SER A 295 -1.22 -14.44 1.95
N ARG A 296 -0.31 -15.34 2.33
CA ARG A 296 0.83 -14.99 3.19
C ARG A 296 1.75 -13.97 2.54
N HIS A 297 2.01 -14.09 1.23
CA HIS A 297 2.83 -13.13 0.50
C HIS A 297 2.19 -11.73 0.51
N ILE A 298 0.92 -11.62 0.14
CA ILE A 298 0.16 -10.36 0.13
C ILE A 298 0.16 -9.73 1.52
N THR A 299 -0.20 -10.51 2.55
CA THR A 299 -0.31 -10.01 3.93
C THR A 299 1.03 -9.52 4.47
N LYS A 300 2.12 -10.25 4.18
CA LYS A 300 3.46 -9.87 4.63
C LYS A 300 3.88 -8.54 3.99
N THR A 301 3.71 -8.41 2.68
CA THR A 301 4.13 -7.22 1.94
C THR A 301 3.30 -6.00 2.31
N ILE A 302 1.98 -6.14 2.48
CA ILE A 302 1.12 -5.05 2.97
C ILE A 302 1.52 -4.62 4.39
N LYS A 303 1.83 -5.57 5.28
CA LYS A 303 2.26 -5.24 6.65
C LYS A 303 3.61 -4.51 6.67
N SER A 304 4.57 -4.90 5.83
CA SER A 304 5.86 -4.23 5.78
C SER A 304 5.78 -2.81 5.21
N THR A 305 5.02 -2.61 4.13
CA THR A 305 4.82 -1.28 3.55
C THR A 305 4.05 -0.37 4.50
N LEU A 306 2.98 -0.87 5.13
CA LEU A 306 2.21 -0.13 6.13
C LEU A 306 3.07 0.28 7.34
N ALA A 307 3.97 -0.59 7.79
CA ALA A 307 4.87 -0.28 8.89
C ALA A 307 5.81 0.89 8.56
N VAL A 308 6.35 0.93 7.33
CA VAL A 308 7.20 2.03 6.86
C VAL A 308 6.40 3.32 6.72
N ILE A 309 5.21 3.27 6.09
CA ILE A 309 4.33 4.43 5.96
C ILE A 309 3.97 5.00 7.34
N LYS A 310 3.66 4.14 8.32
CA LYS A 310 3.36 4.57 9.70
C LYS A 310 4.55 5.26 10.38
N LYS A 311 5.79 4.83 10.09
CA LYS A 311 7.01 5.49 10.57
C LYS A 311 7.21 6.84 9.90
N LEU A 312 7.09 6.90 8.56
CA LEU A 312 7.17 8.15 7.81
C LEU A 312 6.14 9.18 8.29
N GLY A 313 4.90 8.76 8.55
CA GLY A 313 3.84 9.62 9.09
C GLY A 313 4.11 10.14 10.51
N LYS A 314 5.05 9.56 11.25
CA LYS A 314 5.53 10.06 12.56
C LYS A 314 6.78 10.94 12.45
N GLY A 315 7.28 11.20 11.24
CA GLY A 315 8.54 11.89 11.02
C GLY A 315 9.78 11.00 11.22
N GLU A 316 9.62 9.68 11.40
CA GLU A 316 10.74 8.75 11.44
C GLU A 316 11.17 8.40 10.00
N LEU A 317 12.47 8.39 9.72
CA LEU A 317 13.04 8.06 8.40
C LEU A 317 13.68 6.66 8.40
N PRO A 318 12.90 5.58 8.27
CA PRO A 318 13.41 4.21 8.28
C PRO A 318 14.34 3.91 7.09
N PRO A 319 15.11 2.81 7.14
CA PRO A 319 15.87 2.35 5.97
C PRO A 319 14.94 1.99 4.80
N PRO A 320 15.44 2.05 3.55
CA PRO A 320 14.64 1.72 2.37
C PRO A 320 14.18 0.27 2.41
N LEU A 321 12.95 0.04 1.91
CA LEU A 321 12.39 -1.28 1.69
C LEU A 321 13.22 -2.03 0.63
N GLU A 322 13.52 -3.29 0.90
CA GLU A 322 14.20 -4.16 -0.06
C GLU A 322 13.21 -4.56 -1.16
N VAL A 323 13.35 -3.96 -2.34
CA VAL A 323 12.46 -4.21 -3.48
C VAL A 323 12.76 -5.59 -4.06
N LYS A 324 11.87 -6.56 -3.79
CA LYS A 324 12.01 -7.94 -4.27
C LYS A 324 10.94 -8.26 -5.30
N GLY A 325 11.36 -8.34 -6.56
CA GLY A 325 10.50 -8.81 -7.64
C GLY A 325 10.26 -7.76 -8.72
N ALA A 326 9.23 -8.02 -9.52
CA ALA A 326 8.76 -7.13 -10.59
C ALA A 326 7.22 -7.10 -10.63
N ASP A 327 6.60 -7.27 -9.47
CA ASP A 327 5.15 -7.32 -9.29
C ASP A 327 4.59 -5.93 -8.92
N GLU A 328 3.26 -5.87 -8.73
CA GLU A 328 2.57 -4.64 -8.34
C GLU A 328 3.06 -4.10 -6.97
N PHE A 329 3.53 -4.96 -6.07
CA PHE A 329 4.08 -4.54 -4.78
C PHE A 329 5.47 -3.95 -4.92
N SER A 330 6.30 -4.47 -5.82
CA SER A 330 7.63 -3.94 -6.10
C SER A 330 7.55 -2.46 -6.54
N ALA A 331 6.52 -2.12 -7.33
CA ALA A 331 6.24 -0.73 -7.71
C ALA A 331 5.87 0.13 -6.49
N MET A 332 5.02 -0.38 -5.59
CA MET A 332 4.65 0.31 -4.34
C MET A 332 5.86 0.52 -3.41
N GLU A 333 6.71 -0.50 -3.25
CA GLU A 333 7.94 -0.41 -2.45
C GLU A 333 8.89 0.64 -3.00
N LYS A 334 9.06 0.70 -4.35
CA LYS A 334 9.86 1.73 -5.01
C LYS A 334 9.31 3.14 -4.74
N SER A 335 8.02 3.37 -4.92
CA SER A 335 7.41 4.67 -4.64
C SER A 335 7.53 5.10 -3.17
N ILE A 336 7.43 4.16 -2.22
CA ILE A 336 7.68 4.44 -0.80
C ILE A 336 9.14 4.82 -0.55
N ASN A 337 10.09 4.14 -1.20
CA ASN A 337 11.50 4.48 -1.09
C ASN A 337 11.80 5.87 -1.66
N ASP A 338 11.24 6.20 -2.83
CA ASP A 338 11.38 7.53 -3.46
C ASP A 338 10.82 8.63 -2.53
N LEU A 339 9.67 8.40 -1.90
CA LEU A 339 9.09 9.31 -0.91
C LEU A 339 9.98 9.42 0.34
N SER A 340 10.49 8.30 0.86
CA SER A 340 11.38 8.31 2.02
C SER A 340 12.68 9.06 1.73
N LEU A 341 13.20 8.99 0.50
CA LEU A 341 14.37 9.75 0.07
C LEU A 341 14.05 11.25 0.00
N ALA A 342 12.92 11.62 -0.57
CA ALA A 342 12.50 13.03 -0.62
C ALA A 342 12.34 13.64 0.79
N LEU A 343 11.79 12.90 1.75
CA LEU A 343 11.68 13.33 3.14
C LEU A 343 13.05 13.43 3.85
N ARG A 344 14.00 12.54 3.53
CA ARG A 344 15.40 12.65 4.00
C ARG A 344 16.05 13.94 3.48
N ASN A 345 15.93 14.20 2.19
CA ASN A 345 16.44 15.44 1.60
C ASN A 345 15.77 16.68 2.21
N THR A 346 14.47 16.60 2.53
CA THR A 346 13.74 17.69 3.21
C THR A 346 14.31 17.96 4.61
N ARG A 347 14.59 16.91 5.39
CA ARG A 347 15.27 17.05 6.69
C ARG A 347 16.63 17.70 6.52
N ASP A 348 17.43 17.23 5.57
CA ASP A 348 18.79 17.73 5.35
C ASP A 348 18.78 19.19 4.92
N PHE A 349 17.82 19.58 4.07
CA PHE A 349 17.58 20.97 3.71
C PHE A 349 17.24 21.84 4.93
N ALA A 350 16.36 21.37 5.81
CA ALA A 350 16.00 22.11 7.02
C ALA A 350 17.20 22.28 7.96
N ILE A 351 18.08 21.29 8.05
CA ILE A 351 19.33 21.38 8.83
C ILE A 351 20.28 22.40 8.22
N GLU A 352 20.52 22.35 6.91
CA GLU A 352 21.42 23.31 6.23
C GLU A 352 20.91 24.74 6.37
N VAL A 353 19.62 24.98 6.10
CA VAL A 353 19.00 26.30 6.26
C VAL A 353 19.03 26.76 7.73
N GLY A 354 18.80 25.86 8.67
CA GLY A 354 18.87 26.15 10.11
C GLY A 354 20.29 26.51 10.60
N ASN A 355 21.31 25.96 9.96
CA ASN A 355 22.72 26.28 10.24
C ASN A 355 23.22 27.55 9.51
N GLY A 356 22.36 28.23 8.75
CA GLY A 356 22.72 29.42 7.96
C GLY A 356 23.41 29.10 6.62
N ASN A 357 23.46 27.83 6.23
CA ASN A 357 24.06 27.39 4.96
C ASN A 357 23.05 27.48 3.81
N PHE A 358 22.67 28.70 3.44
CA PHE A 358 21.63 28.94 2.43
C PHE A 358 22.04 28.62 0.98
N TYR A 359 23.31 28.33 0.73
CA TYR A 359 23.84 27.99 -0.60
C TYR A 359 24.01 26.49 -0.83
N SER A 360 23.54 25.65 0.10
CA SER A 360 23.59 24.20 -0.07
C SER A 360 22.74 23.73 -1.27
N GLU A 361 23.25 22.76 -2.03
CA GLU A 361 22.60 22.18 -3.22
C GLU A 361 21.57 21.08 -2.89
N VAL A 362 21.09 21.00 -1.65
CA VAL A 362 20.18 19.92 -1.23
C VAL A 362 18.89 19.99 -2.05
N ASN A 363 18.67 18.98 -2.90
CA ASN A 363 17.52 18.91 -3.78
C ASN A 363 16.31 18.29 -3.07
N VAL A 364 15.28 19.10 -2.84
CA VAL A 364 14.05 18.72 -2.15
C VAL A 364 12.92 18.58 -3.17
N PHE A 365 12.32 17.39 -3.28
CA PHE A 365 11.27 17.07 -4.25
C PHE A 365 11.62 17.46 -5.71
N GLY A 366 12.88 17.32 -6.13
CA GLY A 366 13.30 17.67 -7.49
C GLY A 366 13.24 19.18 -7.77
N ASN A 367 13.23 20.03 -6.74
CA ASN A 367 12.97 21.47 -6.82
C ASN A 367 11.61 21.79 -7.46
N SER A 368 10.64 20.89 -7.29
CA SER A 368 9.32 20.95 -7.94
C SER A 368 8.21 20.60 -6.96
N GLY A 369 6.97 20.91 -7.35
CA GLY A 369 5.80 20.73 -6.48
C GLY A 369 5.73 21.75 -5.33
N GLU A 370 4.61 21.76 -4.62
CA GLU A 370 4.29 22.79 -3.61
C GLU A 370 5.28 22.81 -2.44
N LEU A 371 5.68 21.63 -1.94
CA LEU A 371 6.66 21.53 -0.85
C LEU A 371 8.05 21.96 -1.30
N GLY A 372 8.49 21.54 -2.48
CA GLY A 372 9.80 21.91 -3.03
C GLY A 372 9.89 23.43 -3.25
N SER A 373 8.89 24.02 -3.91
CA SER A 373 8.87 25.46 -4.17
C SER A 373 8.77 26.30 -2.90
N GLY A 374 7.91 25.89 -1.93
CA GLY A 374 7.75 26.62 -0.67
C GLY A 374 9.01 26.61 0.18
N LEU A 375 9.74 25.47 0.23
CA LEU A 375 11.01 25.39 0.93
C LEU A 375 12.09 26.24 0.26
N LEU A 376 12.13 26.27 -1.08
CA LEU A 376 13.04 27.15 -1.82
C LEU A 376 12.76 28.63 -1.55
N GLU A 377 11.49 29.03 -1.52
CA GLU A 377 11.06 30.39 -1.18
C GLU A 377 11.45 30.75 0.26
N MET A 378 11.27 29.83 1.21
CA MET A 378 11.71 30.02 2.60
C MET A 378 13.22 30.27 2.68
N ARG A 379 14.02 29.45 2.00
CA ARG A 379 15.48 29.65 1.96
C ARG A 379 15.83 31.00 1.36
N GLN A 380 15.19 31.40 0.25
CA GLN A 380 15.42 32.69 -0.37
C GLN A 380 15.13 33.85 0.58
N LYS A 381 13.96 33.86 1.23
CA LYS A 381 13.58 34.89 2.21
C LYS A 381 14.54 34.95 3.40
N LEU A 382 14.99 33.80 3.90
CA LEU A 382 15.96 33.74 5.00
C LEU A 382 17.34 34.27 4.58
N THR A 383 17.79 33.98 3.36
CA THR A 383 19.01 34.59 2.80
C THR A 383 18.88 36.10 2.74
N GLU A 384 17.75 36.61 2.24
CA GLU A 384 17.48 38.05 2.15
C GLU A 384 17.53 38.72 3.54
N VAL A 385 16.90 38.11 4.55
CA VAL A 385 16.92 38.61 5.94
C VAL A 385 18.34 38.58 6.53
N ALA A 386 19.11 37.50 6.31
CA ALA A 386 20.47 37.38 6.82
C ALA A 386 21.38 38.48 6.23
N VAL A 387 21.31 38.72 4.92
CA VAL A 387 22.05 39.78 4.23
C VAL A 387 21.61 41.17 4.72
N GLN A 388 20.31 41.38 4.90
CA GLN A 388 19.79 42.66 5.40
C GLN A 388 20.25 42.94 6.84
N GLN A 389 20.29 41.93 7.70
CA GLN A 389 20.75 42.07 9.08
C GLN A 389 22.24 42.40 9.14
N GLU A 390 23.08 41.76 8.31
CA GLU A 390 24.51 42.10 8.22
C GLU A 390 24.73 43.57 7.84
N ASN A 391 24.00 44.06 6.84
CA ASN A 391 24.09 45.46 6.42
C ASN A 391 23.62 46.42 7.52
N SER A 392 22.52 46.10 8.21
CA SER A 392 22.00 46.94 9.30
C SER A 392 22.95 47.03 10.49
N LEU A 393 23.71 45.97 10.78
CA LEU A 393 24.73 45.99 11.84
C LEU A 393 25.88 46.95 11.50
N LYS A 394 26.39 46.91 10.26
CA LYS A 394 27.45 47.83 9.80
C LYS A 394 27.03 49.30 9.90
N GLU A 395 25.79 49.64 9.51
CA GLU A 395 25.26 50.99 9.64
C GLU A 395 25.13 51.46 11.09
N LYS A 396 24.68 50.56 11.99
CA LYS A 396 24.59 50.87 13.43
C LYS A 396 25.95 51.14 14.06
N GLU A 397 26.96 50.35 13.72
CA GLU A 397 28.32 50.53 14.22
C GLU A 397 28.88 51.90 13.81
N GLN A 398 28.74 52.28 12.53
CA GLN A 398 29.19 53.58 12.02
C GLN A 398 28.50 54.76 12.72
N ARG A 399 27.19 54.68 12.94
CA ARG A 399 26.44 55.73 13.67
C ARG A 399 26.81 55.81 15.15
N SER A 400 27.02 54.64 15.78
CA SER A 400 27.44 54.59 17.19
C SER A 400 28.77 55.31 17.39
N TRP A 401 29.74 55.04 16.52
CA TRP A 401 31.05 55.70 16.54
C TRP A 401 30.94 57.22 16.38
N LEU A 402 30.16 57.71 15.41
CA LEU A 402 29.94 59.15 15.19
C LEU A 402 29.37 59.84 16.45
N ASN A 403 28.31 59.25 17.03
CA ASN A 403 27.66 59.80 18.21
C ASN A 403 28.59 59.83 19.44
N GLU A 404 29.39 58.78 19.63
CA GLU A 404 30.35 58.72 20.73
C GLU A 404 31.42 59.81 20.61
N CYS A 405 31.99 59.99 19.41
CA CYS A 405 32.96 61.06 19.17
C CYS A 405 32.35 62.46 19.38
N LEU A 406 31.11 62.71 18.93
CA LEU A 406 30.44 64.00 19.13
C LEU A 406 30.07 64.28 20.60
N ALA A 407 29.72 63.24 21.36
CA ALA A 407 29.48 63.36 22.80
C ALA A 407 30.75 63.80 23.53
N GLN A 408 31.90 63.22 23.18
CA GLN A 408 33.21 63.60 23.73
C GLN A 408 33.62 65.03 23.33
N VAL A 409 33.37 65.44 22.07
CA VAL A 409 33.55 66.85 21.66
C VAL A 409 32.68 67.78 22.49
N SER A 410 31.41 67.44 22.70
CA SER A 410 30.49 68.27 23.48
C SER A 410 30.90 68.39 24.95
N GLU A 411 31.47 67.34 25.53
CA GLU A 411 32.06 67.36 26.87
C GLU A 411 33.32 68.22 26.94
N LEU A 412 34.22 68.08 25.95
CA LEU A 412 35.41 68.92 25.83
C LEU A 412 35.02 70.41 25.79
N LEU A 413 34.09 70.79 24.92
CA LEU A 413 33.67 72.19 24.78
C LEU A 413 33.04 72.78 26.05
N ARG A 414 32.33 71.97 26.86
CA ARG A 414 31.68 72.45 28.09
C ARG A 414 32.65 72.77 29.23
N ASN A 415 33.78 72.07 29.31
CA ASN A 415 34.70 72.15 30.45
C ASN A 415 35.74 73.30 30.34
N PHE A 416 35.79 74.02 29.23
CA PHE A 416 36.74 75.12 29.02
C PHE A 416 36.05 76.49 29.17
N HIS A 417 36.52 77.31 30.11
CA HIS A 417 35.87 78.58 30.46
C HIS A 417 36.69 79.84 30.14
N SER A 418 37.99 79.77 29.85
CA SER A 418 38.82 81.00 29.94
C SER A 418 39.77 81.28 28.78
N ASP A 419 40.35 80.26 28.13
CA ASP A 419 41.33 80.49 27.05
C ASP A 419 40.90 79.86 25.70
N THR A 420 40.65 80.73 24.73
CA THR A 420 40.29 80.37 23.35
C THR A 420 41.41 79.57 22.66
N LYS A 421 42.69 79.88 22.93
CA LYS A 421 43.81 79.19 22.29
C LYS A 421 43.94 77.75 22.78
N GLU A 422 43.78 77.56 24.09
CA GLU A 422 43.83 76.23 24.72
C GLU A 422 42.66 75.34 24.28
N LEU A 423 41.44 75.90 24.19
CA LEU A 423 40.25 75.20 23.69
C LEU A 423 40.48 74.71 22.25
N CYS A 424 40.96 75.58 21.36
CA CYS A 424 41.26 75.21 19.99
C CYS A 424 42.36 74.13 19.91
N PHE A 425 43.37 74.17 20.78
CA PHE A 425 44.43 73.17 20.82
C PHE A 425 43.93 71.79 21.23
N GLU A 426 43.20 71.68 22.33
CA GLU A 426 42.66 70.39 22.79
C GLU A 426 41.59 69.85 21.82
N PHE A 427 40.82 70.72 21.17
CA PHE A 427 39.90 70.31 20.11
C PHE A 427 40.62 69.70 18.90
N VAL A 428 41.66 70.34 18.36
CA VAL A 428 42.44 69.81 17.23
C VAL A 428 43.10 68.49 17.60
N ARG A 429 43.66 68.42 18.80
CA ARG A 429 44.28 67.19 19.34
C ARG A 429 43.28 66.03 19.40
N PHE A 430 42.06 66.30 19.85
CA PHE A 430 40.99 65.30 19.88
C PHE A 430 40.58 64.87 18.47
N ALA A 431 40.31 65.83 17.58
CA ALA A 431 39.89 65.56 16.21
C ALA A 431 40.92 64.68 15.46
N ILE A 432 42.21 65.01 15.59
CA ILE A 432 43.31 64.26 14.97
C ILE A 432 43.38 62.82 15.50
N LYS A 433 43.30 62.62 16.83
CA LYS A 433 43.36 61.29 17.43
C LYS A 433 42.16 60.42 17.02
N SER A 434 40.96 61.00 17.01
CA SER A 434 39.73 60.26 16.70
C SER A 434 39.62 59.87 15.23
N THR A 435 40.19 60.66 14.32
CA THR A 435 40.23 60.33 12.89
C THR A 435 41.47 59.54 12.47
N GLY A 436 42.43 59.32 13.38
CA GLY A 436 43.72 58.69 13.06
C GLY A 436 44.61 59.54 12.15
N SER A 437 44.37 60.85 12.11
CA SER A 437 45.17 61.81 11.33
C SER A 437 46.49 62.13 12.04
N LEU A 438 47.37 62.89 11.38
CA LEU A 438 48.75 63.08 11.86
C LEU A 438 49.02 64.49 12.36
N GLN A 439 48.60 65.50 11.60
CA GLN A 439 48.82 66.91 11.91
C GLN A 439 47.57 67.71 11.56
N GLY A 440 47.42 68.86 12.22
CA GLY A 440 46.34 69.78 11.92
C GLY A 440 46.46 71.09 12.68
N GLY A 441 45.64 72.06 12.27
CA GLY A 441 45.60 73.38 12.86
C GLY A 441 44.24 74.05 12.69
N ILE A 442 43.97 75.05 13.52
CA ILE A 442 42.79 75.90 13.42
C ILE A 442 43.23 77.33 13.16
N TYR A 443 42.66 77.89 12.11
CA TYR A 443 42.77 79.29 11.74
C TYR A 443 41.48 80.00 12.16
N LEU A 444 41.56 81.10 12.91
CA LEU A 444 40.39 81.92 13.27
C LEU A 444 40.45 83.28 12.55
N LEU A 445 39.28 83.78 12.18
CA LEU A 445 39.10 85.10 11.57
C LEU A 445 39.19 86.19 12.64
N ASN A 446 40.05 87.19 12.40
CA ASN A 446 40.26 88.34 13.28
C ASN A 446 40.29 89.66 12.47
N SER A 447 39.99 90.79 13.11
CA SER A 447 39.99 92.13 12.50
C SER A 447 40.81 93.13 13.33
N GLU A 448 41.54 94.03 12.68
CA GLU A 448 42.26 95.13 13.34
C GLU A 448 41.47 96.45 13.24
N GLY A 449 40.85 96.88 14.34
CA GLY A 449 40.21 98.20 14.52
C GLY A 449 38.76 98.15 15.03
N GLU A 450 38.33 99.17 15.79
CA GLU A 450 36.95 99.34 16.33
C GLU A 450 35.90 99.78 15.28
N SER A 451 36.21 99.64 13.99
CA SER A 451 35.31 99.99 12.88
C SER A 451 35.09 98.74 12.02
N ASP A 452 33.83 98.31 11.87
CA ASP A 452 33.38 97.23 10.97
C ASP A 452 33.57 97.59 9.48
N SER A 453 34.82 97.77 9.06
CA SER A 453 35.21 97.85 7.65
C SER A 453 35.93 96.56 7.26
N ASP A 454 35.33 95.83 6.32
CA ASP A 454 35.68 94.46 5.91
C ASP A 454 37.07 94.34 5.21
N GLU A 455 37.80 95.45 5.04
CA GLU A 455 39.04 95.54 4.26
C GLU A 455 40.31 95.07 4.99
N ASN A 456 40.30 94.88 6.32
CA ASN A 456 41.49 94.49 7.11
C ASN A 456 41.30 93.21 7.96
N SER A 457 40.58 92.22 7.45
CA SER A 457 40.35 90.94 8.15
C SER A 457 41.38 89.88 7.73
N TYR A 458 41.96 89.16 8.70
CA TYR A 458 42.95 88.10 8.46
C TYR A 458 42.64 86.81 9.23
N LEU A 459 43.13 85.69 8.71
CA LEU A 459 43.14 84.39 9.37
C LEU A 459 44.43 84.21 10.17
N GLU A 460 44.30 84.04 11.48
CA GLU A 460 45.41 83.75 12.40
C GLU A 460 45.42 82.26 12.75
N LEU A 461 46.58 81.60 12.68
CA LEU A 461 46.74 80.25 13.23
C LEU A 461 46.71 80.32 14.76
N VAL A 462 45.61 79.86 15.36
CA VAL A 462 45.35 79.96 16.81
C VAL A 462 45.79 78.71 17.55
N ALA A 463 45.70 77.55 16.91
CA ALA A 463 46.11 76.27 17.47
C ALA A 463 46.71 75.36 16.39
N SER A 464 47.73 74.58 16.75
CA SER A 464 48.30 73.56 15.86
C SER A 464 48.79 72.36 16.68
N TYR A 465 48.64 71.17 16.11
CA TYR A 465 49.06 69.90 16.72
C TYR A 465 49.95 69.14 15.74
N ALA A 466 51.10 68.65 16.24
CA ALA A 466 52.14 67.98 15.47
C ALA A 466 52.70 68.78 14.26
N TYR A 467 52.66 70.12 14.37
CA TYR A 467 53.23 71.05 13.39
C TYR A 467 54.70 71.38 13.72
N ASP A 468 55.56 71.58 12.71
CA ASP A 468 56.98 71.90 12.90
C ASP A 468 57.16 73.24 13.64
N ARG A 469 57.61 73.19 14.90
CA ARG A 469 57.74 74.34 15.82
C ARG A 469 58.72 75.42 15.34
N ARG A 470 59.52 75.20 14.28
CA ARG A 470 60.59 76.12 13.85
C ARG A 470 60.28 77.09 12.71
N LYS A 471 59.07 77.15 12.14
CA LYS A 471 58.76 78.09 11.03
C LYS A 471 57.50 78.97 11.10
N TYR A 472 56.57 78.79 12.04
CA TYR A 472 55.24 79.44 11.91
C TYR A 472 54.58 79.92 13.21
N ILE A 473 55.33 80.60 14.08
CA ILE A 473 54.76 81.17 15.32
C ILE A 473 53.89 82.42 15.08
N ASN A 474 53.85 83.00 13.87
CA ASN A 474 52.96 84.13 13.52
C ASN A 474 52.54 84.10 12.03
N LYS A 475 51.88 83.03 11.56
CA LYS A 475 51.38 82.97 10.17
C LYS A 475 49.99 83.63 10.12
N ARG A 476 49.91 84.75 9.39
CA ARG A 476 48.66 85.45 9.05
C ARG A 476 48.40 85.25 7.55
N PHE A 477 47.16 84.96 7.19
CA PHE A 477 46.69 84.91 5.80
C PHE A 477 45.60 85.95 5.62
N GLU A 478 45.52 86.59 4.46
CA GLU A 478 44.39 87.47 4.15
C GLU A 478 43.09 86.65 4.05
N LYS A 479 41.92 87.27 4.32
CA LYS A 479 40.60 86.60 4.43
C LYS A 479 40.26 85.62 3.29
N TYR A 480 40.81 85.81 2.09
CA TYR A 480 40.56 84.97 0.91
C TYR A 480 41.82 84.37 0.28
N GLU A 481 42.90 84.23 1.05
CA GLU A 481 44.16 83.70 0.55
C GLU A 481 44.22 82.16 0.70
N GLY A 482 44.57 81.49 -0.40
CA GLY A 482 44.79 80.03 -0.44
C GLY A 482 43.55 79.17 -0.20
N VAL A 483 43.75 77.86 -0.06
CA VAL A 483 42.68 76.86 0.12
C VAL A 483 41.94 77.04 1.45
N VAL A 484 42.64 77.53 2.49
CA VAL A 484 42.04 77.87 3.79
C VAL A 484 41.03 79.02 3.61
N GLY A 485 41.37 80.06 2.83
CA GLY A 485 40.44 81.14 2.47
C GLY A 485 39.26 80.65 1.61
N SER A 486 39.49 79.74 0.65
CA SER A 486 38.41 79.14 -0.14
C SER A 486 37.43 78.34 0.73
N CYS A 487 37.93 77.52 1.66
CA CYS A 487 37.09 76.77 2.60
C CYS A 487 36.27 77.71 3.49
N LEU A 488 36.87 78.82 3.95
CA LEU A 488 36.16 79.85 4.72
C LEU A 488 35.04 80.52 3.91
N TYR A 489 35.29 80.83 2.63
CA TYR A 489 34.34 81.49 1.74
C TYR A 489 33.19 80.58 1.31
N GLU A 490 33.51 79.34 0.90
CA GLU A 490 32.52 78.36 0.44
C GLU A 490 31.67 77.80 1.58
N LYS A 491 32.17 77.87 2.84
CA LYS A 491 31.53 77.31 4.03
C LYS A 491 31.22 75.81 3.91
N ASP A 492 31.96 75.11 3.06
CA ASP A 492 31.88 73.66 2.92
C ASP A 492 33.25 73.00 3.11
N VAL A 493 33.20 71.68 3.32
CA VAL A 493 34.40 70.87 3.53
C VAL A 493 35.13 70.70 2.21
N ILE A 494 36.44 70.99 2.21
CA ILE A 494 37.31 70.73 1.06
C ILE A 494 38.15 69.49 1.35
N TYR A 495 38.02 68.46 0.50
CA TYR A 495 38.77 67.22 0.58
C TYR A 495 39.77 67.12 -0.57
N ILE A 496 41.07 67.16 -0.26
CA ILE A 496 42.14 67.16 -1.26
C ILE A 496 42.93 65.86 -1.14
N THR A 497 43.06 65.13 -2.25
CA THR A 497 43.87 63.91 -2.35
C THR A 497 45.10 64.07 -3.23
N ASP A 498 45.12 65.07 -4.11
CA ASP A 498 46.23 65.35 -5.02
C ASP A 498 47.02 66.56 -4.51
N ILE A 499 48.11 66.29 -3.78
CA ILE A 499 48.85 67.30 -3.02
C ILE A 499 50.21 67.51 -3.67
N PRO A 500 50.52 68.72 -4.18
CA PRO A 500 51.81 69.02 -4.78
C PRO A 500 52.98 68.86 -3.79
N ASP A 501 54.15 68.46 -4.29
CA ASP A 501 55.31 68.15 -3.46
C ASP A 501 55.83 69.31 -2.59
N SER A 502 55.46 70.56 -2.92
CA SER A 502 55.86 71.77 -2.20
C SER A 502 54.80 72.33 -1.24
N TYR A 503 53.65 71.67 -1.08
CA TYR A 503 52.49 72.22 -0.38
C TYR A 503 52.61 72.16 1.15
N THR A 504 52.81 70.96 1.70
CA THR A 504 52.96 70.74 3.15
C THR A 504 53.75 69.46 3.42
N HIS A 505 54.46 69.43 4.55
CA HIS A 505 55.36 68.33 4.91
C HIS A 505 55.12 67.86 6.35
N ILE A 506 54.94 66.55 6.52
CA ILE A 506 54.96 65.90 7.82
C ILE A 506 56.42 65.62 8.17
N THR A 507 56.90 66.22 9.25
CA THR A 507 58.25 66.02 9.76
C THR A 507 58.24 64.97 10.88
N THR A 508 59.08 63.95 10.75
CA THR A 508 59.34 62.96 11.80
C THR A 508 60.79 63.06 12.23
N GLY A 509 61.15 62.47 13.38
CA GLY A 509 62.55 62.41 13.82
C GLY A 509 63.51 61.68 12.86
N LEU A 510 62.97 61.01 11.82
CA LEU A 510 63.72 60.21 10.85
C LEU A 510 63.64 60.75 9.41
N GLY A 511 62.77 61.71 9.09
CA GLY A 511 62.61 62.21 7.72
C GLY A 511 61.36 63.06 7.50
N VAL A 512 61.18 63.51 6.25
CA VAL A 512 60.10 64.41 5.80
C VAL A 512 59.29 63.70 4.72
N SER A 513 57.96 63.74 4.79
CA SER A 513 57.05 63.09 3.84
C SER A 513 55.76 63.90 3.64
N ASN A 514 55.11 63.72 2.48
CA ASN A 514 53.86 64.43 2.14
C ASN A 514 52.63 63.61 2.56
N PRO A 515 51.59 64.23 3.14
CA PRO A 515 50.35 63.54 3.46
C PRO A 515 49.65 63.04 2.18
N SER A 516 48.79 62.02 2.32
CA SER A 516 48.01 61.46 1.21
C SER A 516 46.65 62.13 1.05
N CYS A 517 46.14 62.81 2.08
CA CYS A 517 44.97 63.65 1.99
C CYS A 517 45.01 64.80 3.00
N ILE A 518 44.36 65.91 2.64
CA ILE A 518 44.14 67.08 3.48
C ILE A 518 42.64 67.38 3.49
N VAL A 519 42.09 67.60 4.68
CA VAL A 519 40.68 67.98 4.86
C VAL A 519 40.61 69.32 5.56
N LEU A 520 39.96 70.28 4.90
CA LEU A 520 39.66 71.58 5.45
C LEU A 520 38.19 71.62 5.81
N THR A 521 37.90 71.91 7.06
CA THR A 521 36.55 71.96 7.61
C THR A 521 36.29 73.35 8.18
N PRO A 522 35.29 74.08 7.68
CA PRO A 522 35.03 75.44 8.15
C PRO A 522 34.34 75.42 9.51
N LEU A 523 34.69 76.37 10.38
CA LEU A 523 34.05 76.61 11.67
C LEU A 523 32.86 77.55 11.42
N VAL A 524 31.71 76.97 11.11
CA VAL A 524 30.49 77.72 10.75
C VAL A 524 29.47 77.64 11.88
N THR A 525 28.88 78.76 12.26
CA THR A 525 27.80 78.83 13.26
C THR A 525 26.43 78.47 12.67
N GLU A 526 25.39 78.32 13.50
CA GLU A 526 24.02 78.12 13.03
C GLU A 526 23.49 79.26 12.13
N LYS A 527 24.02 80.48 12.29
CA LYS A 527 23.68 81.65 11.46
C LYS A 527 24.49 81.72 10.16
N GLU A 528 25.16 80.62 9.79
CA GLU A 528 26.08 80.52 8.66
C GLU A 528 27.26 81.51 8.72
N GLU A 529 27.67 81.94 9.91
CA GLU A 529 28.84 82.80 10.07
C GLU A 529 30.11 81.95 10.16
N ALA A 530 31.10 82.21 9.30
CA ALA A 530 32.36 81.49 9.27
C ALA A 530 33.39 82.16 10.17
N LEU A 531 33.74 81.49 11.28
CA LEU A 531 34.67 82.01 12.29
C LEU A 531 36.12 81.62 12.03
N GLY A 532 36.35 80.66 11.15
CA GLY A 532 37.65 80.04 10.94
C GLY A 532 37.59 78.76 10.13
N VAL A 533 38.73 78.10 9.99
CA VAL A 533 38.87 76.81 9.30
C VAL A 533 39.79 75.91 10.10
N MET A 534 39.40 74.65 10.24
CA MET A 534 40.26 73.58 10.73
C MET A 534 40.83 72.82 9.54
N GLU A 535 42.15 72.65 9.53
CA GLU A 535 42.86 71.86 8.54
C GLU A 535 43.45 70.63 9.23
N ILE A 536 43.24 69.45 8.65
CA ILE A 536 43.82 68.19 9.11
C ILE A 536 44.45 67.46 7.92
N SER A 537 45.54 66.75 8.14
CA SER A 537 46.14 65.89 7.11
C SER A 537 46.51 64.50 7.61
N SER A 538 46.42 63.52 6.71
CA SER A 538 46.51 62.09 7.01
C SER A 538 47.19 61.30 5.87
N TYR A 539 47.82 60.16 6.19
CA TYR A 539 48.28 59.18 5.18
C TYR A 539 47.17 58.23 4.72
N SER A 540 46.12 58.06 5.53
CA SER A 540 45.00 57.19 5.19
C SER A 540 43.82 58.05 4.75
N PRO A 541 43.08 57.63 3.69
CA PRO A 541 41.86 58.31 3.27
C PRO A 541 40.89 58.44 4.45
N ILE A 542 40.35 59.64 4.64
CA ILE A 542 39.36 59.88 5.69
C ILE A 542 38.00 59.40 5.17
N THR A 543 37.33 58.53 5.93
CA THR A 543 36.04 57.96 5.55
C THR A 543 34.90 58.99 5.62
N ASP A 544 33.81 58.77 4.88
CA ASP A 544 32.66 59.69 4.85
C ASP A 544 32.10 59.96 6.26
N ILE A 545 32.05 58.93 7.13
CA ILE A 545 31.58 59.08 8.52
C ILE A 545 32.52 59.95 9.36
N GLN A 546 33.84 59.90 9.10
CA GLN A 546 34.83 60.73 9.77
C GLN A 546 34.78 62.18 9.25
N VAL A 547 34.49 62.39 7.97
CA VAL A 547 34.24 63.73 7.40
C VAL A 547 32.99 64.36 8.03
N GLU A 548 31.91 63.58 8.15
CA GLU A 548 30.69 64.02 8.82
C GLU A 548 30.92 64.35 10.29
N PHE A 549 31.72 63.55 11.00
CA PHE A 549 32.18 63.86 12.35
C PHE A 549 32.88 65.23 12.42
N MET A 550 33.87 65.48 11.54
CA MET A 550 34.61 66.76 11.54
C MET A 550 33.68 67.95 11.26
N LYS A 551 32.76 67.82 10.29
CA LYS A 551 31.79 68.86 9.95
C LYS A 551 30.92 69.25 11.14
N GLN A 552 30.36 68.26 11.85
CA GLN A 552 29.55 68.50 13.04
C GLN A 552 30.38 69.00 14.23
N ALA A 553 31.57 68.44 14.44
CA ALA A 553 32.46 68.86 15.52
C ALA A 553 32.90 70.33 15.35
N CYS A 554 33.29 70.75 14.14
CA CYS A 554 33.68 72.14 13.87
C CYS A 554 32.53 73.12 14.02
N ARG A 555 31.29 72.72 13.70
CA ARG A 555 30.08 73.52 13.95
C ARG A 555 29.84 73.72 15.45
N ASN A 556 30.02 72.66 16.24
CA ASN A 556 29.92 72.74 17.70
C ASN A 556 31.01 73.66 18.28
N LEU A 557 32.25 73.54 17.79
CA LEU A 557 33.33 74.42 18.18
C LEU A 557 33.02 75.88 17.82
N ALA A 558 32.56 76.17 16.61
CA ALA A 558 32.21 77.52 16.18
C ALA A 558 31.17 78.16 17.12
N SER A 559 30.12 77.42 17.45
CA SER A 559 29.08 77.87 18.37
C SER A 559 29.63 78.12 19.78
N SER A 560 30.52 77.25 20.26
CA SER A 560 31.21 77.44 21.55
C SER A 560 32.14 78.66 21.56
N LEU A 561 32.81 78.96 20.44
CA LEU A 561 33.68 80.12 20.31
C LEU A 561 32.90 81.44 20.34
N VAL A 562 31.72 81.51 19.70
CA VAL A 562 30.82 82.69 19.82
C VAL A 562 30.39 82.90 21.25
N LEU A 563 29.95 81.82 21.92
CA LEU A 563 29.55 81.89 23.33
C LEU A 563 30.71 82.37 24.21
N HIS A 564 31.92 81.86 23.99
CA HIS A 564 33.10 82.26 24.75
C HIS A 564 33.48 83.74 24.54
N LYS A 565 33.43 84.22 23.29
CA LYS A 565 33.61 85.65 22.97
C LYS A 565 32.57 86.53 23.68
N ALA A 566 31.29 86.11 23.69
CA ALA A 566 30.21 86.84 24.35
C ALA A 566 30.37 86.88 25.89
N ILE A 567 30.79 85.77 26.51
CA ILE A 567 31.09 85.71 27.96
C ILE A 567 32.21 86.70 28.31
N LYS A 568 33.31 86.69 27.54
CA LYS A 568 34.46 87.58 27.78
C LYS A 568 34.11 89.06 27.61
N ALA A 569 33.29 89.41 26.62
CA ALA A 569 32.78 90.77 26.45
C ALA A 569 31.89 91.19 27.63
N ASN A 570 31.02 90.30 28.11
CA ASN A 570 30.19 90.56 29.29
C ASN A 570 31.03 90.75 30.57
N GLU A 571 32.08 89.97 30.79
CA GLU A 571 33.01 90.16 31.93
C GLU A 571 33.65 91.56 31.91
N GLN A 572 34.05 92.05 30.74
CA GLN A 572 34.59 93.39 30.58
C GLN A 572 33.55 94.48 30.84
N ILE A 573 32.31 94.32 30.35
CA ILE A 573 31.21 95.25 30.61
C ILE A 573 30.86 95.29 32.11
N ILE A 574 30.83 94.13 32.78
CA ILE A 574 30.60 94.06 34.23
C ILE A 574 31.70 94.79 35.00
N ALA A 575 32.96 94.64 34.60
CA ALA A 575 34.07 95.37 35.20
C ALA A 575 33.92 96.89 35.02
N GLN A 576 33.51 97.36 33.83
CA GLN A 576 33.25 98.79 33.57
C GLN A 576 32.05 99.32 34.35
N MET A 577 30.95 98.57 34.42
CA MET A 577 29.76 98.91 35.23
C MET A 577 30.13 99.10 36.70
N LYS A 578 30.98 98.23 37.25
CA LYS A 578 31.39 98.29 38.65
C LYS A 578 32.16 99.59 38.95
N VAL A 579 33.09 99.97 38.08
CA VAL A 579 33.83 101.25 38.19
C VAL A 579 32.89 102.45 38.06
N LYS A 580 31.95 102.42 37.10
CA LYS A 580 30.96 103.50 36.89
C LYS A 580 30.00 103.67 38.09
N THR A 581 29.66 102.58 38.76
CA THR A 581 28.76 102.59 39.93
C THR A 581 29.45 103.20 41.15
N GLU A 582 30.74 102.93 41.35
CA GLU A 582 31.55 103.57 42.40
C GLU A 582 31.66 105.09 42.19
N GLU A 583 31.83 105.55 40.94
CA GLU A 583 31.78 107.00 40.61
C GLU A 583 30.41 107.63 40.94
N LEU A 584 29.30 106.94 40.62
CA LEU A 584 27.95 107.45 40.87
C LEU A 584 27.63 107.55 42.36
N LEU A 585 28.04 106.56 43.17
CA LEU A 585 27.85 106.58 44.62
C LEU A 585 28.63 107.73 45.29
N ALA A 586 29.83 108.04 44.80
CA ALA A 586 30.59 109.19 45.27
C ALA A 586 29.87 110.53 44.96
N ASN A 587 29.25 110.63 43.78
CA ASN A 587 28.50 111.82 43.35
C ASN A 587 27.14 111.96 44.08
N GLU A 588 26.50 110.84 44.43
CA GLU A 588 25.26 110.83 45.22
C GLU A 588 25.48 111.32 46.66
N GLU A 589 26.58 110.92 47.31
CA GLU A 589 26.88 111.38 48.69
C GLU A 589 27.19 112.89 48.72
N GLU A 590 27.84 113.43 47.68
CA GLU A 590 28.07 114.87 47.54
C GLU A 590 26.74 115.65 47.35
N LEU A 591 25.81 115.10 46.56
CA LEU A 591 24.45 115.66 46.40
C LEU A 591 23.62 115.55 47.70
N ARG A 592 23.78 114.48 48.47
CA ARG A 592 23.08 114.28 49.75
C ARG A 592 23.50 115.34 50.78
N GLN A 593 24.80 115.63 50.88
CA GLN A 593 25.30 116.74 51.71
C GLN A 593 24.70 118.09 51.29
N ASN A 594 24.64 118.37 49.98
CA ASN A 594 24.05 119.61 49.47
C ASN A 594 22.54 119.72 49.77
N MET A 595 21.79 118.61 49.73
CA MET A 595 20.36 118.60 50.11
C MET A 595 20.14 118.77 51.62
N GLU A 596 20.99 118.18 52.47
CA GLU A 596 20.93 118.35 53.93
C GLU A 596 21.18 119.83 54.32
N GLU A 597 22.11 120.52 53.67
CA GLU A 597 22.28 121.98 53.88
C GLU A 597 21.05 122.79 53.44
N LEU A 598 20.47 122.47 52.27
CA LEU A 598 19.28 123.18 51.75
C LEU A 598 18.04 122.99 52.63
N THR A 599 17.85 121.80 53.20
CA THR A 599 16.73 121.51 54.10
C THR A 599 16.86 122.25 55.43
N ALA A 600 18.06 122.32 56.00
CA ALA A 600 18.34 123.14 57.19
C ALA A 600 18.06 124.64 56.95
N ILE A 601 18.40 125.18 55.78
CA ILE A 601 18.07 126.57 55.39
C ILE A 601 16.55 126.76 55.30
N ARG A 602 15.83 125.77 54.77
CA ARG A 602 14.37 125.83 54.58
C ARG A 602 13.61 125.81 55.93
N GLU A 603 14.04 124.99 56.87
CA GLU A 603 13.45 124.95 58.22
C GLU A 603 13.66 126.26 58.99
N ASP A 604 14.81 126.93 58.83
CA ASP A 604 15.09 128.21 59.47
C ASP A 604 14.23 129.36 58.89
N MET A 605 13.94 129.31 57.58
CA MET A 605 13.00 130.22 56.92
C MET A 605 11.56 130.06 57.44
N GLU A 606 11.06 128.82 57.55
CA GLU A 606 9.71 128.56 58.05
C GLU A 606 9.52 129.02 59.51
N ARG A 607 10.55 128.87 60.36
CA ARG A 607 10.51 129.41 61.72
C ARG A 607 10.36 130.92 61.75
N ARG A 608 11.09 131.66 60.90
CA ARG A 608 10.99 133.12 60.80
C ARG A 608 9.62 133.58 60.32
N GLU A 609 9.02 132.87 59.36
CA GLU A 609 7.70 133.20 58.83
C GLU A 609 6.60 133.02 59.89
N LYS A 610 6.71 131.96 60.70
CA LYS A 610 5.77 131.68 61.79
C LYS A 610 5.83 132.74 62.89
N ASP A 611 7.02 133.21 63.23
CA ASP A 611 7.25 134.24 64.25
C ASP A 611 6.69 135.61 63.82
N LEU A 612 6.88 135.97 62.54
CA LEU A 612 6.31 137.17 61.92
C LEU A 612 4.77 137.16 61.92
N ASN A 613 4.16 136.03 61.56
CA ASN A 613 2.71 135.88 61.57
C ASN A 613 2.11 135.95 63.00
N GLY A 614 2.84 135.47 64.00
CA GLY A 614 2.47 135.61 65.42
C GLY A 614 2.40 137.08 65.86
N GLN A 615 3.37 137.89 65.48
CA GLN A 615 3.41 139.32 65.81
C GLN A 615 2.26 140.11 65.16
N ILE A 616 1.88 139.77 63.93
CA ILE A 616 0.75 140.39 63.22
C ILE A 616 -0.59 140.08 63.91
N ALA A 617 -0.78 138.86 64.41
CA ALA A 617 -2.00 138.46 65.10
C ALA A 617 -2.17 139.18 66.45
N GLU A 618 -1.08 139.37 67.21
CA GLU A 618 -1.10 140.07 68.50
C GLU A 618 -1.45 141.56 68.35
N LEU A 619 -0.91 142.21 67.32
CA LEU A 619 -1.22 143.60 66.97
C LEU A 619 -2.70 143.80 66.63
N LYS A 620 -3.29 142.89 65.85
CA LYS A 620 -4.73 142.92 65.52
C LYS A 620 -5.62 142.74 66.76
N TYR A 621 -5.20 141.92 67.73
CA TYR A 621 -5.97 141.69 68.96
C TYR A 621 -5.95 142.91 69.89
N LYS A 622 -4.79 143.57 70.05
CA LYS A 622 -4.64 144.78 70.87
C LYS A 622 -5.45 145.97 70.34
N LEU A 623 -5.54 146.14 69.03
CA LEU A 623 -6.34 147.20 68.41
C LEU A 623 -7.86 147.04 68.65
N ARG A 624 -8.35 145.82 68.87
CA ARG A 624 -9.79 145.53 69.04
C ARG A 624 -10.33 145.83 70.45
N LEU A 625 -9.46 145.90 71.46
CA LEU A 625 -9.84 146.06 72.88
C LEU A 625 -9.93 147.52 73.36
N HIS A 626 -9.55 148.51 72.54
CA HIS A 626 -9.54 149.95 72.92
C HIS A 626 -10.65 150.83 72.31
N GLY A 627 -11.71 150.24 71.73
CA GLY A 627 -13.01 150.92 71.57
C GLY A 627 -13.06 152.21 70.72
N ILE A 628 -12.40 152.25 69.56
CA ILE A 628 -12.61 153.30 68.55
C ILE A 628 -13.15 152.64 67.28
N ILE A 629 -14.42 152.91 66.94
CA ILE A 629 -15.07 152.47 65.69
C ILE A 629 -15.23 153.69 64.79
N PHE A 630 -14.62 153.66 63.61
CA PHE A 630 -15.30 153.80 62.33
C PHE A 630 -14.29 153.45 61.23
N GLU A 631 -14.55 152.39 60.47
CA GLU A 631 -14.52 152.49 59.01
C GLU A 631 -15.23 151.30 58.38
N ALA A 632 -16.12 151.65 57.46
CA ALA A 632 -17.01 150.79 56.74
C ALA A 632 -16.26 150.05 55.63
N ASP A 633 -16.30 148.73 55.74
CA ASP A 633 -16.65 147.75 54.71
C ASP A 633 -16.56 148.12 53.20
N THR A 634 -15.86 147.19 52.52
CA THR A 634 -16.21 146.46 51.29
C THR A 634 -15.67 146.91 49.92
N TYR A 635 -14.71 146.11 49.40
CA TYR A 635 -14.42 145.82 47.97
C TYR A 635 -13.80 144.41 47.90
N HIS A 636 -14.41 143.43 47.19
CA HIS A 636 -14.08 142.93 45.82
C HIS A 636 -12.61 142.50 45.64
N ASN A 637 -12.25 141.31 45.15
CA ASN A 637 -12.84 140.44 44.12
C ASN A 637 -12.31 139.00 44.27
#